data_AF-A0A7X9IBN7-F1
#
_entry.id   AF-A0A7X9IBN7-F1
#
_cell.length_a   1.000
_cell.length_b   1.000
_cell.length_c   1.000
_cell.angle_alpha   90.00
_cell.angle_beta   90.00
_cell.angle_gamma   90.00
#
_symmetry.space_group_name_H-M   'P 1'
#
loop_
_entity.id
_entity.type
_entity.pdbx_description
1 polymer ?
#
loop_
_entity_poly.entity_id
_entity_poly.type
_entity_poly.pdbx_seq_one_letter_code
_entity_poly.pdbx_strand_id
1 'polypeptide(L)'
;MINDKLLKPGTIAVVGGSEAISKTGGKVLYNLIKGGYKGHLYVVNPKAQVIQGIKSYPDVSFLPSCDLAILAIPAKMCLQAVTVLAREKNTGAFIILSAGFGEESGEGREAEQKIASVISSVGGTLIGPNCIGFLNMNYAGVFTTPLPVLRPDGIELISGSGATAVFIMEAAVTNGVPFSAVWSVGNSAQTGIEDVLEYLDESYTPGSSSRVKLLYIESIRNPGKLLKHSVSLITKGCRIAALKAGVSEAGIRAASSHTGAMASPDMAYDALLRKAGIIRCHSRSELVAVASVFLHRKPAGKRVGIVTHAGGPAVILTDILSKNGLEVPQITGPAAEKLKEKLHPGSSVANPVDFLATGTAEQLGLILDACDNDFSNIDSVAVIFGSPGLFSVKNVYSLLQEKMKNCRKPVYAILPSLINARNEMDEFAADGNIYFTDEAIFGKALAAVLNQPQPETGAGNSVRVDHKSIRSVIDSAAGGYLEPEDADKLLDAAGIPRPFTVYVTDVKDMESALEAIGFPVAMKAVGPLHKTDAGGVVLNVSDIDKARETFSRLMAIKECRKVLIQKMTPGTELFAGVKYETGFGHLLLAGLGGIFVEVLKDFKCSLIPVGINTAKDMIRSLKGYGIIKGARGQSGVSEELFAELICRLSALTEAAPEIRELDLNPLMGNSEKIVAVDARIRIEKRIPER
;
A
#
# COMPACT_ATOMS: atom_id res chain seq x y z
N MET A 1 -5.37 -4.54 22.11
CA MET A 1 -6.48 -5.48 21.80
C MET A 1 -7.80 -4.73 21.90
N ILE A 2 -8.68 -4.88 20.90
CA ILE A 2 -9.99 -4.21 20.85
C ILE A 2 -10.96 -4.89 21.84
N ASN A 3 -11.65 -4.10 22.65
CA ASN A 3 -12.59 -4.57 23.67
C ASN A 3 -13.94 -4.97 23.05
N ASP A 4 -14.48 -6.13 23.45
CA ASP A 4 -15.76 -6.66 22.95
C ASP A 4 -16.95 -5.72 23.15
N LYS A 5 -16.89 -4.85 24.18
CA LYS A 5 -17.90 -3.81 24.43
C LYS A 5 -18.00 -2.79 23.29
N LEU A 6 -16.95 -2.63 22.47
CA LEU A 6 -17.02 -1.83 21.25
C LEU A 6 -17.74 -2.58 20.12
N LEU A 7 -17.58 -3.90 20.05
CA LEU A 7 -18.06 -4.70 18.91
C LEU A 7 -19.54 -5.06 19.05
N LYS A 8 -19.96 -5.46 20.25
CA LYS A 8 -21.32 -5.91 20.54
C LYS A 8 -21.79 -5.38 21.91
N PRO A 9 -21.94 -4.05 22.07
CA PRO A 9 -22.43 -3.48 23.32
C PRO A 9 -23.87 -3.94 23.61
N GLY A 10 -24.15 -4.34 24.86
CA GLY A 10 -25.52 -4.53 25.34
C GLY A 10 -26.20 -3.22 25.70
N THR A 11 -25.40 -2.20 26.04
CA THR A 11 -25.85 -0.86 26.40
C THR A 11 -25.00 0.24 25.76
N ILE A 12 -25.63 1.26 25.18
CA ILE A 12 -24.94 2.41 24.57
C ILE A 12 -25.46 3.72 25.18
N ALA A 13 -24.55 4.58 25.64
CA ALA A 13 -24.85 5.93 26.08
C ALA A 13 -24.40 6.96 25.03
N VAL A 14 -25.31 7.81 24.56
CA VAL A 14 -25.00 8.95 23.69
C VAL A 14 -24.87 10.21 24.55
N VAL A 15 -23.64 10.62 24.81
CA VAL A 15 -23.33 11.82 25.60
C VAL A 15 -23.34 13.05 24.68
N GLY A 16 -24.23 14.00 24.95
CA GLY A 16 -24.51 15.10 24.02
C GLY A 16 -25.62 14.79 23.02
N GLY A 17 -26.47 13.80 23.29
CA GLY A 17 -27.65 13.51 22.46
C GLY A 17 -28.61 14.70 22.38
N SER A 18 -29.34 14.81 21.26
CA SER A 18 -30.19 15.96 20.94
C SER A 18 -31.40 15.53 20.12
N GLU A 19 -32.53 16.23 20.25
CA GLU A 19 -33.69 16.05 19.36
C GLU A 19 -33.38 16.50 17.92
N ALA A 20 -32.58 17.57 17.79
CA ALA A 20 -32.15 18.05 16.47
C ALA A 20 -31.19 17.05 15.81
N ILE A 21 -31.66 16.35 14.79
CA ILE A 21 -30.87 15.43 13.95
C ILE A 21 -29.84 16.14 13.06
N SER A 22 -29.83 17.47 13.03
CA SER A 22 -28.78 18.27 12.41
C SER A 22 -27.51 18.36 13.27
N LYS A 23 -27.59 18.02 14.57
CA LYS A 23 -26.44 17.95 15.47
C LYS A 23 -25.87 16.55 15.51
N THR A 24 -24.54 16.43 15.60
CA THR A 24 -23.80 15.15 15.67
C THR A 24 -24.41 14.16 16.67
N GLY A 25 -24.61 14.58 17.93
CA GLY A 25 -25.19 13.73 18.98
C GLY A 25 -26.66 13.34 18.73
N GLY A 26 -27.44 14.20 18.07
CA GLY A 26 -28.80 13.84 17.67
C GLY A 26 -28.82 12.88 16.49
N LYS A 27 -27.92 13.07 15.52
CA LYS A 27 -27.84 12.23 14.32
C LYS A 27 -27.34 10.82 14.62
N VAL A 28 -26.35 10.65 15.50
CA VAL A 28 -25.89 9.31 15.91
C VAL A 28 -26.98 8.54 16.65
N LEU A 29 -27.73 9.21 17.54
CA LEU A 29 -28.87 8.59 18.23
C LEU A 29 -29.94 8.15 17.22
N TYR A 30 -30.27 9.01 16.26
CA TYR A 30 -31.20 8.68 15.17
C TYR A 30 -30.72 7.46 14.37
N ASN A 31 -29.44 7.40 14.02
CA ASN A 31 -28.86 6.30 13.26
C ASN A 31 -28.83 4.98 14.07
N LEU A 32 -28.59 5.02 15.38
CA LEU A 32 -28.70 3.84 16.25
C LEU A 32 -30.13 3.28 16.25
N ILE A 33 -31.13 4.15 16.36
CA ILE A 33 -32.55 3.77 16.37
C ILE A 33 -32.98 3.24 15.00
N LYS A 34 -32.70 3.99 13.92
CA LYS A 34 -33.06 3.60 12.54
C LYS A 34 -32.28 2.40 12.04
N GLY A 35 -31.04 2.25 12.47
CA GLY A 35 -30.20 1.07 12.23
C GLY A 35 -30.66 -0.16 13.00
N GLY A 36 -31.68 -0.04 13.85
CA GLY A 36 -32.34 -1.18 14.50
C GLY A 36 -31.56 -1.79 15.65
N TYR A 37 -30.73 -1.01 16.35
CA TYR A 37 -29.99 -1.48 17.54
C TYR A 37 -30.94 -2.15 18.54
N LYS A 38 -30.54 -3.33 19.03
CA LYS A 38 -31.39 -4.19 19.87
C LYS A 38 -31.13 -4.08 21.37
N GLY A 39 -30.03 -3.44 21.77
CA GLY A 39 -29.70 -3.24 23.19
C GLY A 39 -30.38 -2.02 23.79
N HIS A 40 -29.91 -1.57 24.95
CA HIS A 40 -30.48 -0.41 25.64
C HIS A 40 -29.74 0.88 25.31
N LEU A 41 -30.50 1.92 25.00
CA LEU A 41 -29.97 3.25 24.73
C LEU A 41 -30.19 4.16 25.94
N TYR A 42 -29.16 4.92 26.28
CA TYR A 42 -29.22 6.03 27.22
C TYR A 42 -28.75 7.31 26.54
N VAL A 43 -29.30 8.45 26.95
CA VAL A 43 -28.86 9.76 26.47
C VAL A 43 -28.37 10.58 27.66
N VAL A 44 -27.32 11.38 27.45
CA VAL A 44 -26.95 12.44 28.40
C VAL A 44 -27.18 13.79 27.75
N ASN A 45 -28.11 14.55 28.32
CA ASN A 45 -28.41 15.92 27.95
C ASN A 45 -28.88 16.69 29.19
N PRO A 46 -28.26 17.84 29.51
CA PRO A 46 -28.53 18.58 30.74
C PRO A 46 -29.94 19.19 30.83
N LYS A 47 -30.66 19.30 29.69
CA LYS A 47 -31.93 20.06 29.61
C LYS A 47 -33.16 19.19 29.45
N ALA A 48 -33.04 18.03 28.80
CA ALA A 48 -34.19 17.19 28.43
C ALA A 48 -34.15 15.84 29.15
N GLN A 49 -35.32 15.39 29.61
CA GLN A 49 -35.51 14.09 30.28
C GLN A 49 -35.78 12.93 29.30
N VAL A 50 -36.23 13.26 28.08
CA VAL A 50 -36.44 12.31 26.98
C VAL A 50 -35.93 12.95 25.70
N ILE A 51 -35.19 12.19 24.88
CA ILE A 51 -34.69 12.62 23.57
C ILE A 51 -34.93 11.51 22.55
N GLN A 52 -35.62 11.81 21.44
CA GLN A 52 -35.98 10.86 20.38
C GLN A 52 -36.66 9.59 20.92
N GLY A 53 -37.47 9.74 21.98
CA GLY A 53 -38.14 8.64 22.67
C GLY A 53 -37.27 7.83 23.64
N ILE A 54 -36.00 8.20 23.82
CA ILE A 54 -35.05 7.53 24.72
C ILE A 54 -34.87 8.34 26.01
N LYS A 55 -34.78 7.65 27.15
CA LYS A 55 -34.55 8.28 28.46
C LYS A 55 -33.21 9.03 28.47
N SER A 56 -33.26 10.27 28.94
CA SER A 56 -32.12 11.18 29.02
C SER A 56 -31.81 11.54 30.48
N TYR A 57 -30.52 11.62 30.79
CA TYR A 57 -29.95 11.96 32.09
C TYR A 57 -29.22 13.30 32.02
N PRO A 58 -29.21 14.10 33.09
CA PRO A 58 -28.61 15.44 33.04
C PRO A 58 -27.07 15.41 33.00
N ASP A 59 -26.46 14.36 33.56
CA ASP A 59 -25.00 14.19 33.64
C ASP A 59 -24.62 12.69 33.60
N VAL A 60 -23.38 12.39 33.18
CA VAL A 60 -22.87 11.01 33.08
C VAL A 60 -22.85 10.28 34.44
N SER A 61 -22.75 11.00 35.56
CA SER A 61 -22.80 10.43 36.91
C SER A 61 -24.16 9.81 37.26
N PHE A 62 -25.25 10.21 36.60
CA PHE A 62 -26.57 9.62 36.80
C PHE A 62 -26.86 8.43 35.88
N LEU A 63 -25.96 8.12 34.94
CA LEU A 63 -26.12 6.96 34.08
C LEU A 63 -26.05 5.65 34.91
N PRO A 64 -26.84 4.63 34.50
CA PRO A 64 -26.55 3.24 34.87
C PRO A 64 -25.20 2.77 34.33
N SER A 65 -24.81 1.53 34.68
CA SER A 65 -23.69 0.85 34.02
C SER A 65 -23.89 0.83 32.50
N CYS A 66 -22.84 1.11 31.73
CA CYS A 66 -22.91 1.22 30.28
C CYS A 66 -21.67 0.63 29.62
N ASP A 67 -21.83 -0.15 28.56
CA ASP A 67 -20.73 -0.83 27.86
C ASP A 67 -19.93 0.13 26.97
N LEU A 68 -20.66 0.92 26.16
CA LEU A 68 -20.12 1.85 25.16
C LEU A 68 -20.67 3.26 25.35
N ALA A 69 -19.78 4.25 25.44
CA ALA A 69 -20.15 5.66 25.38
C ALA A 69 -19.75 6.32 24.05
N ILE A 70 -20.70 7.00 23.41
CA ILE A 70 -20.48 7.83 22.22
C ILE A 70 -20.56 9.30 22.62
N LEU A 71 -19.46 10.02 22.55
CA LEU A 71 -19.35 11.40 23.01
C LEU A 71 -19.43 12.38 21.84
N ALA A 72 -20.41 13.28 21.90
CA ALA A 72 -20.63 14.40 20.99
C ALA A 72 -20.75 15.72 21.78
N ILE A 73 -19.79 15.96 22.68
CA ILE A 73 -19.69 17.15 23.56
C ILE A 73 -18.37 17.90 23.33
N PRO A 74 -18.24 19.19 23.70
CA PRO A 74 -16.99 19.94 23.51
C PRO A 74 -15.76 19.22 24.08
N ALA A 75 -14.63 19.26 23.38
CA ALA A 75 -13.40 18.53 23.73
C ALA A 75 -12.96 18.69 25.20
N LYS A 76 -13.03 19.92 25.73
CA LYS A 76 -12.69 20.25 27.12
C LYS A 76 -13.51 19.49 28.18
N MET A 77 -14.69 18.99 27.83
CA MET A 77 -15.57 18.24 28.74
C MET A 77 -15.34 16.72 28.63
N CYS A 78 -14.68 16.24 27.57
CA CYS A 78 -14.53 14.82 27.32
C CYS A 78 -13.71 14.11 28.39
N LEU A 79 -12.61 14.69 28.89
CA LEU A 79 -11.77 14.05 29.90
C LEU A 79 -12.53 13.75 31.20
N GLN A 80 -13.32 14.71 31.69
CA GLN A 80 -14.14 14.51 32.88
C GLN A 80 -15.19 13.43 32.65
N ALA A 81 -15.92 13.51 31.52
CA ALA A 81 -16.95 12.54 31.17
C ALA A 81 -16.37 11.12 31.05
N VAL A 82 -15.26 10.95 30.33
CA VAL A 82 -14.55 9.68 30.16
C VAL A 82 -14.10 9.13 31.51
N THR A 83 -13.58 9.97 32.40
CA THR A 83 -13.11 9.54 33.73
C THR A 83 -14.24 8.93 34.55
N VAL A 84 -15.41 9.59 34.61
CA VAL A 84 -16.59 9.06 35.32
C VAL A 84 -17.09 7.77 34.67
N LEU A 85 -17.22 7.76 33.34
CA LEU A 85 -17.71 6.60 32.60
C LEU A 85 -16.81 5.37 32.78
N ALA A 86 -15.50 5.55 32.65
CA ALA A 86 -14.51 4.48 32.78
C ALA A 86 -14.44 3.93 34.21
N ARG A 87 -14.42 4.81 35.22
CA ARG A 87 -14.17 4.41 36.61
C ARG A 87 -15.42 4.02 37.38
N GLU A 88 -16.57 4.60 37.06
CA GLU A 88 -17.79 4.46 37.86
C GLU A 88 -18.93 3.76 37.11
N LYS A 89 -18.90 3.74 35.77
CA LYS A 89 -20.01 3.22 34.94
C LYS A 89 -19.66 1.95 34.17
N ASN A 90 -18.52 1.33 34.47
CA ASN A 90 -18.04 0.09 33.84
C ASN A 90 -17.97 0.19 32.30
N THR A 91 -17.72 1.39 31.78
CA THR A 91 -17.60 1.63 30.34
C THR A 91 -16.25 1.14 29.83
N GLY A 92 -16.29 0.17 28.91
CA GLY A 92 -15.11 -0.45 28.32
C GLY A 92 -14.86 -0.02 26.88
N ALA A 93 -15.75 0.76 26.27
CA ALA A 93 -15.57 1.28 24.92
C ALA A 93 -16.02 2.73 24.81
N PHE A 94 -15.29 3.50 24.01
CA PHE A 94 -15.50 4.92 23.82
C PHE A 94 -15.37 5.27 22.34
N ILE A 95 -16.32 6.05 21.83
CA ILE A 95 -16.25 6.70 20.53
C ILE A 95 -16.34 8.20 20.78
N ILE A 96 -15.29 8.96 20.48
CA ILE A 96 -15.29 10.41 20.64
C ILE A 96 -15.39 11.05 19.25
N LEU A 97 -16.57 11.58 18.94
CA LEU A 97 -16.86 12.22 17.65
C LEU A 97 -16.29 13.63 17.56
N SER A 98 -16.17 14.29 18.71
CA SER A 98 -15.75 15.68 18.80
C SER A 98 -14.32 15.91 18.32
N ALA A 99 -14.15 17.00 17.58
CA ALA A 99 -12.87 17.64 17.30
C ALA A 99 -12.49 18.63 18.42
N GLY A 100 -11.31 19.25 18.28
CA GLY A 100 -10.73 20.23 19.20
C GLY A 100 -9.61 19.65 20.08
N PHE A 101 -8.84 18.69 19.55
CA PHE A 101 -7.80 17.96 20.27
C PHE A 101 -6.41 18.16 19.65
N GLY A 102 -5.65 17.08 19.43
CA GLY A 102 -4.25 17.13 18.99
C GLY A 102 -4.05 17.62 17.56
N GLU A 103 -5.12 17.72 16.79
CA GLU A 103 -5.16 18.37 15.48
C GLU A 103 -5.22 19.91 15.58
N GLU A 104 -5.67 20.47 16.70
CA GLU A 104 -5.81 21.92 16.89
C GLU A 104 -4.66 22.51 17.71
N SER A 105 -4.21 21.83 18.78
CA SER A 105 -3.21 22.38 19.69
C SER A 105 -2.41 21.33 20.48
N GLY A 106 -1.27 21.76 21.05
CA GLY A 106 -0.47 20.94 21.98
C GLY A 106 -1.23 20.57 23.27
N GLU A 107 -2.01 21.50 23.83
CA GLU A 107 -2.89 21.22 24.99
C GLU A 107 -3.95 20.18 24.64
N GLY A 108 -4.52 20.25 23.43
CA GLY A 108 -5.43 19.24 22.90
C GLY A 108 -4.77 17.87 22.82
N ARG A 109 -3.51 17.80 22.35
CA ARG A 109 -2.72 16.56 22.32
C ARG A 109 -2.50 15.97 23.71
N GLU A 110 -2.20 16.79 24.71
CA GLU A 110 -2.10 16.31 26.10
C GLU A 110 -3.42 15.76 26.63
N ALA A 111 -4.54 16.41 26.28
CA ALA A 111 -5.87 15.92 26.64
C ALA A 111 -6.16 14.56 25.98
N GLU A 112 -5.78 14.35 24.72
CA GLU A 112 -5.88 13.04 24.04
C GLU A 112 -5.12 11.96 24.81
N GLN A 113 -3.87 12.24 25.17
CA GLN A 113 -3.02 11.28 25.88
C GLN A 113 -3.60 10.92 27.25
N LYS A 114 -4.10 11.91 28.00
CA LYS A 114 -4.78 11.69 29.29
C LYS A 114 -6.04 10.85 29.13
N ILE A 115 -6.87 11.16 28.13
CA ILE A 115 -8.09 10.38 27.81
C ILE A 115 -7.71 8.94 27.45
N ALA A 116 -6.77 8.74 26.54
CA ALA A 116 -6.31 7.42 26.10
C ALA A 116 -5.76 6.61 27.29
N SER A 117 -4.97 7.24 28.17
CA SER A 117 -4.43 6.61 29.38
C SER A 117 -5.52 6.15 30.35
N VAL A 118 -6.53 6.99 30.61
CA VAL A 118 -7.67 6.62 31.47
C VAL A 118 -8.47 5.46 30.89
N ILE A 119 -8.68 5.42 29.58
CA ILE A 119 -9.39 4.33 28.93
C ILE A 119 -8.55 3.05 28.95
N SER A 120 -7.25 3.15 28.70
CA SER A 120 -6.32 2.01 28.76
C SER A 120 -6.22 1.42 30.17
N SER A 121 -6.28 2.23 31.23
CA SER A 121 -6.14 1.73 32.61
C SER A 121 -7.30 0.83 33.07
N VAL A 122 -8.44 0.88 32.38
CA VAL A 122 -9.58 -0.02 32.60
C VAL A 122 -9.69 -1.12 31.55
N GLY A 123 -8.66 -1.29 30.70
CA GLY A 123 -8.68 -2.25 29.58
C GLY A 123 -9.69 -1.88 28.48
N GLY A 124 -10.07 -0.61 28.39
CA GLY A 124 -11.04 -0.13 27.42
C GLY A 124 -10.46 0.19 26.05
N THR A 125 -11.33 0.45 25.08
CA THR A 125 -10.96 0.84 23.71
C THR A 125 -11.51 2.21 23.34
N LEU A 126 -10.68 3.03 22.69
CA LEU A 126 -11.06 4.33 22.14
C LEU A 126 -10.99 4.33 20.61
N ILE A 127 -12.09 4.74 19.97
CA ILE A 127 -12.13 5.19 18.58
C ILE A 127 -12.18 6.72 18.55
N GLY A 128 -11.27 7.33 17.78
CA GLY A 128 -11.09 8.78 17.71
C GLY A 128 -10.00 9.32 18.65
N PRO A 129 -10.12 10.58 19.13
CA PRO A 129 -11.20 11.52 18.87
C PRO A 129 -11.24 12.01 17.42
N ASN A 130 -12.12 12.97 17.11
CA ASN A 130 -12.27 13.57 15.78
C ASN A 130 -12.51 12.52 14.68
N CYS A 131 -13.62 11.78 14.81
CA CYS A 131 -13.97 10.70 13.91
C CYS A 131 -15.45 10.73 13.54
N ILE A 132 -15.86 9.98 12.51
CA ILE A 132 -17.28 9.80 12.19
C ILE A 132 -17.96 8.72 13.03
N GLY A 133 -17.16 7.92 13.75
CA GLY A 133 -17.61 6.83 14.61
C GLY A 133 -17.30 5.44 14.08
N PHE A 134 -18.09 4.46 14.53
CA PHE A 134 -17.93 3.05 14.17
C PHE A 134 -19.29 2.46 13.78
N LEU A 135 -19.29 1.70 12.69
CA LEU A 135 -20.45 1.01 12.14
C LEU A 135 -20.09 -0.46 11.96
N ASN A 136 -20.96 -1.37 12.44
CA ASN A 136 -20.85 -2.79 12.16
C ASN A 136 -22.24 -3.44 12.13
N MET A 137 -22.28 -4.77 11.96
CA MET A 137 -23.53 -5.55 11.94
C MET A 137 -24.40 -5.42 13.20
N ASN A 138 -23.83 -4.99 14.35
CA ASN A 138 -24.55 -4.92 15.62
C ASN A 138 -25.19 -3.55 15.86
N TYR A 139 -24.56 -2.45 15.42
CA TYR A 139 -25.08 -1.11 15.61
C TYR A 139 -24.43 -0.06 14.67
N ALA A 140 -25.13 1.07 14.50
CA ALA A 140 -24.68 2.22 13.71
C ALA A 140 -24.29 3.41 14.59
N GLY A 141 -23.09 3.35 15.19
CA GLY A 141 -22.53 4.39 16.05
C GLY A 141 -21.90 5.56 15.29
N VAL A 142 -22.50 5.98 14.18
CA VAL A 142 -22.01 7.05 13.30
C VAL A 142 -23.03 8.16 13.16
N PHE A 143 -22.59 9.39 12.91
CA PHE A 143 -23.48 10.53 12.64
C PHE A 143 -23.71 10.80 11.14
N THR A 144 -23.14 9.98 10.26
CA THR A 144 -23.15 10.22 8.82
C THR A 144 -24.28 9.47 8.12
N THR A 145 -24.59 9.87 6.88
CA THR A 145 -25.49 9.18 5.95
C THR A 145 -24.88 9.16 4.55
N PRO A 146 -25.23 8.22 3.67
CA PRO A 146 -26.16 7.10 3.90
C PRO A 146 -25.61 6.04 4.87
N LEU A 147 -26.50 5.27 5.51
CA LEU A 147 -26.10 4.02 6.15
C LEU A 147 -26.00 2.95 5.05
N PRO A 148 -24.84 2.32 4.84
CA PRO A 148 -24.70 1.29 3.82
C PRO A 148 -25.50 0.03 4.19
N VAL A 149 -25.80 -0.78 3.18
CA VAL A 149 -26.29 -2.14 3.41
C VAL A 149 -25.17 -2.95 4.06
N LEU A 150 -25.49 -3.54 5.22
CA LEU A 150 -24.54 -4.33 5.99
C LEU A 150 -24.72 -5.83 5.71
N ARG A 151 -23.63 -6.51 5.36
CA ARG A 151 -23.57 -7.94 5.10
C ARG A 151 -22.29 -8.56 5.67
N PRO A 152 -22.32 -9.80 6.17
CA PRO A 152 -21.12 -10.48 6.68
C PRO A 152 -19.99 -10.63 5.64
N ASP A 153 -20.34 -10.79 4.37
CA ASP A 153 -19.41 -10.90 3.24
C ASP A 153 -19.01 -9.55 2.63
N GLY A 154 -19.55 -8.43 3.14
CA GLY A 154 -19.23 -7.08 2.68
C GLY A 154 -17.86 -6.58 3.15
N ILE A 155 -17.39 -5.48 2.59
CA ILE A 155 -16.05 -4.96 2.86
C ILE A 155 -15.91 -4.37 4.28
N GLU A 156 -14.71 -4.43 4.84
CA GLU A 156 -14.33 -3.70 6.06
C GLU A 156 -13.50 -2.48 5.66
N LEU A 157 -13.99 -1.27 5.94
CA LEU A 157 -13.26 -0.04 5.70
C LEU A 157 -12.62 0.46 6.99
N ILE A 158 -11.31 0.71 6.98
CA ILE A 158 -10.57 1.35 8.06
C ILE A 158 -10.02 2.67 7.54
N SER A 159 -10.38 3.79 8.17
CA SER A 159 -10.03 5.13 7.69
C SER A 159 -9.51 6.04 8.79
N GLY A 160 -8.35 6.65 8.55
CA GLY A 160 -7.83 7.77 9.34
C GLY A 160 -8.66 9.05 9.20
N SER A 161 -9.34 9.24 8.06
CA SER A 161 -10.14 10.44 7.79
C SER A 161 -11.64 10.15 7.82
N GLY A 162 -12.36 10.91 8.65
CA GLY A 162 -13.81 10.82 8.76
C GLY A 162 -14.55 11.20 7.47
N ALA A 163 -14.29 12.40 6.93
CA ALA A 163 -14.93 12.88 5.71
C ALA A 163 -14.62 11.97 4.51
N THR A 164 -13.38 11.51 4.39
CA THR A 164 -13.01 10.62 3.29
C THR A 164 -13.67 9.24 3.41
N ALA A 165 -13.87 8.73 4.64
CA ALA A 165 -14.64 7.51 4.85
C ALA A 165 -16.08 7.66 4.31
N VAL A 166 -16.75 8.79 4.56
CA VAL A 166 -18.08 9.08 3.99
C VAL A 166 -18.05 9.04 2.47
N PHE A 167 -17.09 9.71 1.86
CA PHE A 167 -16.98 9.77 0.40
C PHE A 167 -16.59 8.45 -0.25
N ILE A 168 -15.89 7.56 0.45
CA ILE A 168 -15.63 6.19 0.00
C ILE A 168 -16.92 5.37 0.13
N MET A 169 -17.65 5.50 1.24
CA MET A 169 -18.94 4.82 1.43
C MET A 169 -19.96 5.20 0.37
N GLU A 170 -20.11 6.49 0.07
CA GLU A 170 -21.03 6.95 -0.98
C GLU A 170 -20.69 6.35 -2.35
N ALA A 171 -19.41 6.39 -2.73
CA ALA A 171 -18.95 5.81 -3.99
C ALA A 171 -19.15 4.28 -4.04
N ALA A 172 -18.86 3.58 -2.93
CA ALA A 172 -19.05 2.13 -2.83
C ALA A 172 -20.54 1.73 -2.91
N VAL A 173 -21.41 2.40 -2.16
CA VAL A 173 -22.86 2.16 -2.17
C VAL A 173 -23.45 2.39 -3.55
N THR A 174 -22.98 3.42 -4.26
CA THR A 174 -23.42 3.69 -5.64
C THR A 174 -23.12 2.52 -6.55
N ASN A 175 -21.97 1.86 -6.39
CA ASN A 175 -21.55 0.72 -7.20
C ASN A 175 -22.07 -0.65 -6.69
N GLY A 176 -23.00 -0.65 -5.72
CA GLY A 176 -23.56 -1.86 -5.13
C GLY A 176 -22.61 -2.62 -4.19
N VAL A 177 -21.52 -1.99 -3.73
CA VAL A 177 -20.53 -2.61 -2.83
C VAL A 177 -21.06 -2.59 -1.39
N PRO A 178 -21.33 -3.77 -0.77
CA PRO A 178 -21.82 -3.85 0.61
C PRO A 178 -20.67 -3.74 1.62
N PHE A 179 -21.01 -3.36 2.84
CA PHE A 179 -20.06 -3.24 3.96
C PHE A 179 -20.34 -4.29 5.03
N SER A 180 -19.33 -4.71 5.79
CA SER A 180 -19.50 -5.46 7.04
C SER A 180 -19.18 -4.59 8.25
N ALA A 181 -18.19 -3.70 8.12
CA ALA A 181 -17.84 -2.72 9.12
C ALA A 181 -17.18 -1.47 8.52
N VAL A 182 -17.30 -0.33 9.21
CA VAL A 182 -16.60 0.93 8.91
C VAL A 182 -16.01 1.49 10.18
N TRP A 183 -14.68 1.54 10.23
CA TRP A 183 -13.86 2.04 11.31
C TRP A 183 -13.30 3.41 10.95
N SER A 184 -13.80 4.47 11.58
CA SER A 184 -13.17 5.79 11.49
C SER A 184 -12.31 6.01 12.72
N VAL A 185 -11.00 5.78 12.60
CA VAL A 185 -10.08 5.85 13.75
C VAL A 185 -9.74 7.28 14.15
N GLY A 186 -10.00 8.26 13.27
CA GLY A 186 -9.75 9.69 13.52
C GLY A 186 -8.30 9.96 13.89
N ASN A 187 -8.10 10.78 14.91
CA ASN A 187 -6.76 11.12 15.43
C ASN A 187 -5.98 9.88 15.94
N SER A 188 -6.65 8.73 16.08
CA SER A 188 -6.05 7.46 16.50
C SER A 188 -5.36 7.56 17.86
N ALA A 189 -5.90 8.34 18.80
CA ALA A 189 -5.21 8.64 20.07
C ALA A 189 -4.78 7.37 20.82
N GLN A 190 -5.59 6.31 20.72
CA GLN A 190 -5.26 4.98 21.24
C GLN A 190 -5.26 3.91 20.14
N THR A 191 -6.34 3.81 19.36
CA THR A 191 -6.52 2.75 18.34
C THR A 191 -6.26 3.33 16.95
N GLY A 192 -5.19 2.86 16.28
CA GLY A 192 -4.86 3.20 14.90
C GLY A 192 -5.30 2.15 13.89
N ILE A 193 -4.92 2.36 12.62
CA ILE A 193 -5.26 1.46 11.51
C ILE A 193 -4.66 0.08 11.74
N GLU A 194 -3.41 0.03 12.19
CA GLU A 194 -2.65 -1.18 12.49
C GLU A 194 -3.24 -1.98 13.67
N ASP A 195 -3.88 -1.32 14.63
CA ASP A 195 -4.53 -1.98 15.77
C ASP A 195 -5.85 -2.63 15.37
N VAL A 196 -6.63 -1.95 14.53
CA VAL A 196 -7.84 -2.53 13.94
C VAL A 196 -7.46 -3.72 13.05
N LEU A 197 -6.41 -3.58 12.24
CA LEU A 197 -5.97 -4.66 11.36
C LEU A 197 -5.44 -5.88 12.14
N GLU A 198 -4.71 -5.67 13.25
CA GLU A 198 -4.35 -6.73 14.19
C GLU A 198 -5.59 -7.46 14.70
N TYR A 199 -6.58 -6.73 15.20
CA TYR A 199 -7.81 -7.34 15.69
C TYR A 199 -8.50 -8.17 14.60
N LEU A 200 -8.67 -7.61 13.40
CA LEU A 200 -9.31 -8.31 12.27
C LEU A 200 -8.55 -9.56 11.84
N ASP A 201 -7.22 -9.58 11.98
CA ASP A 201 -6.37 -10.73 11.71
C ASP A 201 -6.51 -11.81 12.79
N GLU A 202 -6.36 -11.43 14.06
CA GLU A 202 -6.41 -12.35 15.19
C GLU A 202 -7.80 -12.96 15.38
N SER A 203 -8.86 -12.20 15.10
CA SER A 203 -10.25 -12.68 15.17
C SER A 203 -10.76 -13.31 13.86
N TYR A 204 -9.92 -13.44 12.83
CA TYR A 204 -10.37 -13.88 11.51
C TYR A 204 -10.85 -15.33 11.52
N THR A 205 -12.11 -15.55 11.13
CA THR A 205 -12.70 -16.88 10.97
C THR A 205 -13.10 -17.09 9.51
N PRO A 206 -12.47 -18.04 8.78
CA PRO A 206 -12.81 -18.34 7.39
C PRO A 206 -14.29 -18.65 7.19
N GLY A 207 -14.95 -17.94 6.27
CA GLY A 207 -16.36 -18.15 5.93
C GLY A 207 -17.35 -17.34 6.77
N SER A 208 -16.92 -16.75 7.89
CA SER A 208 -17.76 -15.86 8.72
C SER A 208 -17.25 -14.42 8.74
N SER A 209 -15.93 -14.23 8.73
CA SER A 209 -15.32 -12.90 8.65
C SER A 209 -15.25 -12.41 7.21
N SER A 210 -15.37 -11.09 7.03
CA SER A 210 -15.16 -10.46 5.73
C SER A 210 -13.77 -10.74 5.20
N ARG A 211 -13.66 -11.03 3.91
CA ARG A 211 -12.38 -11.28 3.24
C ARG A 211 -11.73 -10.00 2.71
N VAL A 212 -12.46 -8.88 2.63
CA VAL A 212 -12.02 -7.68 1.91
C VAL A 212 -11.83 -6.54 2.88
N LYS A 213 -10.60 -6.02 2.98
CA LYS A 213 -10.25 -4.90 3.85
C LYS A 213 -9.77 -3.71 3.01
N LEU A 214 -10.37 -2.55 3.21
CA LEU A 214 -9.95 -1.30 2.56
C LEU A 214 -9.36 -0.36 3.61
N LEU A 215 -8.22 0.22 3.29
CA LEU A 215 -7.50 1.13 4.17
C LEU A 215 -7.45 2.53 3.55
N TYR A 216 -7.79 3.56 4.32
CA TYR A 216 -7.43 4.94 4.01
C TYR A 216 -6.40 5.41 5.04
N ILE A 217 -5.17 5.61 4.56
CA ILE A 217 -3.99 5.80 5.39
C ILE A 217 -3.51 7.25 5.27
N GLU A 218 -3.42 7.95 6.39
CA GLU A 218 -2.75 9.26 6.47
C GLU A 218 -1.34 9.09 7.06
N SER A 219 -1.25 8.34 8.16
CA SER A 219 -0.01 7.94 8.83
C SER A 219 -0.13 6.52 9.39
N ILE A 220 1.01 5.91 9.70
CA ILE A 220 1.10 4.61 10.37
C ILE A 220 2.11 4.78 11.50
N ARG A 221 1.75 4.41 12.74
CA ARG A 221 2.65 4.53 13.90
C ARG A 221 3.55 3.32 14.03
N ASN A 222 3.02 2.13 13.76
CA ASN A 222 3.76 0.87 13.78
C ASN A 222 3.68 0.13 12.42
N PRO A 223 4.57 0.48 11.46
CA PRO A 223 4.65 -0.19 10.16
C PRO A 223 4.88 -1.71 10.26
N GLY A 224 5.69 -2.17 11.22
CA GLY A 224 5.95 -3.60 11.44
C GLY A 224 4.69 -4.38 11.81
N LYS A 225 3.85 -3.81 12.67
CA LYS A 225 2.54 -4.37 13.04
C LYS A 225 1.61 -4.45 11.84
N LEU A 226 1.50 -3.36 11.05
CA LEU A 226 0.70 -3.36 9.83
C LEU A 226 1.18 -4.47 8.86
N LEU A 227 2.49 -4.57 8.63
CA LEU A 227 3.07 -5.58 7.75
C LEU A 227 2.70 -7.00 8.20
N LYS A 228 2.97 -7.32 9.48
CA LYS A 228 2.70 -8.65 10.07
C LYS A 228 1.24 -9.08 9.85
N HIS A 229 0.29 -8.25 10.25
CA HIS A 229 -1.13 -8.61 10.22
C HIS A 229 -1.72 -8.57 8.80
N SER A 230 -1.20 -7.70 7.92
CA SER A 230 -1.58 -7.72 6.51
C SER A 230 -1.16 -9.01 5.81
N VAL A 231 0.10 -9.42 6.02
CA VAL A 231 0.65 -10.67 5.47
C VAL A 231 -0.18 -11.85 5.95
N SER A 232 -0.41 -11.96 7.27
CA SER A 232 -1.20 -13.04 7.86
C SER A 232 -2.63 -13.11 7.29
N LEU A 233 -3.33 -11.98 7.19
CA LEU A 233 -4.66 -11.91 6.59
C LEU A 233 -4.66 -12.37 5.13
N ILE A 234 -3.71 -11.91 4.33
CA ILE A 234 -3.62 -12.29 2.92
C ILE A 234 -3.29 -13.77 2.77
N THR A 235 -2.40 -14.32 3.61
CA THR A 235 -2.15 -15.77 3.67
C THR A 235 -3.41 -16.57 4.06
N LYS A 236 -4.28 -16.01 4.91
CA LYS A 236 -5.61 -16.57 5.25
C LYS A 236 -6.66 -16.40 4.14
N GLY A 237 -6.28 -15.85 2.98
CA GLY A 237 -7.14 -15.67 1.80
C GLY A 237 -7.89 -14.33 1.76
N CYS A 238 -7.52 -13.37 2.62
CA CYS A 238 -8.07 -12.02 2.55
C CYS A 238 -7.45 -11.22 1.40
N ARG A 239 -8.11 -10.11 1.07
CA ARG A 239 -7.73 -9.17 0.02
C ARG A 239 -7.70 -7.78 0.64
N ILE A 240 -6.60 -7.07 0.48
CA ILE A 240 -6.39 -5.76 1.09
C ILE A 240 -6.00 -4.74 0.03
N ALA A 241 -6.67 -3.59 0.04
CA ALA A 241 -6.30 -2.43 -0.76
C ALA A 241 -6.21 -1.18 0.10
N ALA A 242 -5.33 -0.25 -0.26
CA ALA A 242 -5.06 0.96 0.51
C ALA A 242 -4.96 2.21 -0.37
N LEU A 243 -5.55 3.30 0.09
CA LEU A 243 -5.35 4.65 -0.44
C LEU A 243 -4.51 5.45 0.57
N LYS A 244 -3.29 5.83 0.18
CA LYS A 244 -2.39 6.67 0.99
C LYS A 244 -2.54 8.13 0.59
N ALA A 245 -2.93 8.99 1.53
CA ALA A 245 -2.94 10.43 1.35
C ALA A 245 -1.57 11.05 1.68
N GLY A 246 -1.31 12.29 1.24
CA GLY A 246 -0.06 13.00 1.54
C GLY A 246 1.19 12.39 0.90
N VAL A 247 1.16 12.27 -0.43
CA VAL A 247 2.21 11.61 -1.25
C VAL A 247 3.29 12.59 -1.73
N SER A 248 2.89 13.78 -2.21
CA SER A 248 3.82 14.83 -2.65
C SER A 248 4.28 15.67 -1.47
N GLU A 249 5.37 16.44 -1.58
CA GLU A 249 5.75 17.39 -0.52
C GLU A 249 4.61 18.36 -0.16
N ALA A 250 3.87 18.84 -1.16
CA ALA A 250 2.71 19.70 -0.94
C ALA A 250 1.56 18.94 -0.24
N GLY A 251 1.32 17.68 -0.63
CA GLY A 251 0.33 16.83 0.02
C GLY A 251 0.73 16.43 1.44
N ILE A 252 2.02 16.20 1.68
CA ILE A 252 2.61 15.97 2.99
C ILE A 252 2.37 17.20 3.87
N ARG A 253 2.70 18.41 3.39
CA ARG A 253 2.44 19.67 4.11
C ARG A 253 0.96 19.85 4.42
N ALA A 254 0.07 19.58 3.46
CA ALA A 254 -1.37 19.65 3.68
C ALA A 254 -1.83 18.63 4.74
N ALA A 255 -1.41 17.38 4.64
CA ALA A 255 -1.76 16.33 5.59
C ALA A 255 -1.18 16.60 7.00
N SER A 256 0.05 17.11 7.09
CA SER A 256 0.68 17.45 8.38
C SER A 256 0.01 18.63 9.06
N SER A 257 -0.45 19.63 8.30
CA SER A 257 -1.24 20.75 8.85
C SER A 257 -2.62 20.31 9.33
N HIS A 258 -3.16 19.20 8.81
CA HIS A 258 -4.45 18.64 9.20
C HIS A 258 -4.38 17.60 10.33
N THR A 259 -3.25 16.92 10.55
CA THR A 259 -3.12 15.79 11.50
C THR A 259 -2.04 16.00 12.58
N GLY A 260 -1.16 16.98 12.39
CA GLY A 260 -0.02 17.25 13.27
C GLY A 260 1.05 16.15 13.30
N ALA A 261 0.99 15.16 12.39
CA ALA A 261 1.93 14.05 12.34
C ALA A 261 3.14 14.32 11.41
N MET A 262 4.31 13.81 11.79
CA MET A 262 5.52 13.87 10.97
C MET A 262 5.41 12.88 9.80
N ALA A 263 5.66 13.32 8.57
CA ALA A 263 5.47 12.50 7.39
C ALA A 263 6.73 11.71 7.01
N SER A 264 6.59 10.39 6.87
CA SER A 264 7.63 9.53 6.31
C SER A 264 7.64 9.61 4.78
N PRO A 265 8.76 9.31 4.11
CA PRO A 265 8.85 9.32 2.66
C PRO A 265 7.83 8.37 2.01
N ASP A 266 7.15 8.81 0.95
CA ASP A 266 6.13 7.99 0.28
C ASP A 266 6.67 6.63 -0.23
N MET A 267 7.94 6.62 -0.61
CA MET A 267 8.66 5.41 -1.01
C MET A 267 8.67 4.32 0.08
N ALA A 268 8.73 4.71 1.37
CA ALA A 268 8.69 3.76 2.48
C ALA A 268 7.30 3.12 2.61
N TYR A 269 6.24 3.92 2.43
CA TYR A 269 4.87 3.41 2.37
C TYR A 269 4.66 2.50 1.15
N ASP A 270 5.21 2.86 -0.02
CA ASP A 270 5.12 2.02 -1.22
C ASP A 270 5.78 0.65 -1.00
N ALA A 271 6.99 0.65 -0.43
CA ALA A 271 7.72 -0.57 -0.09
C ALA A 271 6.96 -1.42 0.95
N LEU A 272 6.38 -0.79 1.96
CA LEU A 272 5.54 -1.44 2.97
C LEU A 272 4.32 -2.12 2.36
N LEU A 273 3.51 -1.38 1.62
CA LEU A 273 2.28 -1.90 1.01
C LEU A 273 2.60 -3.02 0.01
N ARG A 274 3.61 -2.84 -0.84
CA ARG A 274 4.05 -3.89 -1.78
C ARG A 274 4.46 -5.16 -1.06
N LYS A 275 5.32 -5.04 -0.03
CA LYS A 275 5.82 -6.21 0.72
C LYS A 275 4.71 -6.93 1.49
N ALA A 276 3.75 -6.16 2.01
CA ALA A 276 2.56 -6.71 2.65
C ALA A 276 1.61 -7.39 1.65
N GLY A 277 1.79 -7.22 0.34
CA GLY A 277 0.86 -7.67 -0.69
C GLY A 277 -0.41 -6.82 -0.75
N ILE A 278 -0.40 -5.58 -0.25
CA ILE A 278 -1.55 -4.66 -0.29
C ILE A 278 -1.57 -3.94 -1.63
N ILE A 279 -2.73 -3.91 -2.30
CA ILE A 279 -2.91 -3.14 -3.54
C ILE A 279 -2.98 -1.65 -3.19
N ARG A 280 -2.03 -0.86 -3.69
CA ARG A 280 -2.04 0.60 -3.55
C ARG A 280 -2.93 1.23 -4.62
N CYS A 281 -3.90 2.03 -4.18
CA CYS A 281 -4.79 2.83 -5.01
C CYS A 281 -4.43 4.32 -4.89
N HIS A 282 -4.74 5.10 -5.93
CA HIS A 282 -4.41 6.54 -6.00
C HIS A 282 -5.65 7.44 -6.03
N SER A 283 -6.85 6.85 -6.04
CA SER A 283 -8.11 7.58 -5.91
C SER A 283 -9.17 6.75 -5.18
N ARG A 284 -10.23 7.42 -4.73
CA ARG A 284 -11.41 6.76 -4.14
C ARG A 284 -12.06 5.80 -5.15
N SER A 285 -12.18 6.23 -6.40
CA SER A 285 -12.78 5.41 -7.47
C SER A 285 -11.95 4.17 -7.76
N GLU A 286 -10.61 4.27 -7.76
CA GLU A 286 -9.73 3.09 -7.88
C GLU A 286 -9.89 2.14 -6.68
N LEU A 287 -9.95 2.67 -5.46
CA LEU A 287 -10.13 1.86 -4.25
C LEU A 287 -11.45 1.09 -4.27
N VAL A 288 -12.55 1.75 -4.64
CA VAL A 288 -13.87 1.12 -4.78
C VAL A 288 -13.87 0.10 -5.92
N ALA A 289 -13.28 0.41 -7.08
CA ALA A 289 -13.22 -0.54 -8.19
C ALA A 289 -12.40 -1.80 -7.84
N VAL A 290 -11.27 -1.66 -7.15
CA VAL A 290 -10.50 -2.80 -6.65
C VAL A 290 -11.33 -3.62 -5.65
N ALA A 291 -12.06 -2.96 -4.75
CA ALA A 291 -12.98 -3.62 -3.82
C ALA A 291 -14.08 -4.40 -4.56
N SER A 292 -14.67 -3.80 -5.60
CA SER A 292 -15.66 -4.44 -6.46
C SER A 292 -15.09 -5.71 -7.12
N VAL A 293 -13.88 -5.66 -7.68
CA VAL A 293 -13.21 -6.86 -8.24
C VAL A 293 -12.93 -7.89 -7.14
N PHE A 294 -12.53 -7.47 -5.94
CA PHE A 294 -12.31 -8.37 -4.80
C PHE A 294 -13.57 -9.07 -4.30
N LEU A 295 -14.77 -8.58 -4.59
CA LEU A 295 -16.02 -9.26 -4.24
C LEU A 295 -16.49 -10.25 -5.32
N HIS A 296 -15.87 -10.23 -6.50
CA HIS A 296 -16.11 -11.23 -7.54
C HIS A 296 -15.27 -12.49 -7.31
N ARG A 297 -15.69 -13.59 -7.96
CA ARG A 297 -14.89 -14.81 -8.07
C ARG A 297 -13.57 -14.48 -8.76
N LYS A 298 -12.47 -15.08 -8.28
CA LYS A 298 -11.16 -14.91 -8.92
C LYS A 298 -11.20 -15.54 -10.32
N PRO A 299 -10.82 -14.83 -11.39
CA PRO A 299 -10.71 -15.45 -12.70
C PRO A 299 -9.57 -16.48 -12.71
N ALA A 300 -9.65 -17.47 -13.62
CA ALA A 300 -8.66 -18.54 -13.72
C ALA A 300 -7.30 -18.05 -14.25
N GLY A 301 -7.28 -16.92 -14.96
CA GLY A 301 -6.11 -16.36 -15.61
C GLY A 301 -6.31 -14.91 -16.02
N LYS A 302 -5.47 -14.44 -16.95
CA LYS A 302 -5.38 -13.03 -17.37
C LYS A 302 -6.04 -12.73 -18.71
N ARG A 303 -6.75 -13.71 -19.30
CA ARG A 303 -7.37 -13.58 -20.62
C ARG A 303 -8.80 -13.08 -20.47
N VAL A 304 -9.08 -11.89 -20.98
CA VAL A 304 -10.36 -11.20 -20.83
C VAL A 304 -11.11 -11.18 -22.15
N GLY A 305 -12.36 -11.63 -22.12
CA GLY A 305 -13.32 -11.43 -23.21
C GLY A 305 -14.06 -10.13 -23.00
N ILE A 306 -14.11 -9.26 -24.00
CA ILE A 306 -14.87 -8.01 -23.94
C ILE A 306 -16.13 -8.18 -24.77
N VAL A 307 -17.28 -7.85 -24.20
CA VAL A 307 -18.58 -7.86 -24.88
C VAL A 307 -19.17 -6.46 -24.81
N THR A 308 -19.59 -5.92 -25.95
CA THR A 308 -20.07 -4.54 -26.03
C THR A 308 -21.17 -4.37 -27.08
N HIS A 309 -22.06 -3.40 -26.89
CA HIS A 309 -22.91 -2.89 -27.98
C HIS A 309 -22.36 -1.58 -28.59
N ALA A 310 -21.23 -1.08 -28.07
CA ALA A 310 -20.58 0.16 -28.50
C ALA A 310 -19.06 -0.04 -28.61
N GLY A 311 -18.52 0.05 -29.82
CA GLY A 311 -17.10 -0.24 -30.08
C GLY A 311 -16.09 0.68 -29.35
N GLY A 312 -16.38 1.98 -29.21
CA GLY A 312 -15.44 2.96 -28.62
C GLY A 312 -14.93 2.60 -27.22
N PRO A 313 -15.83 2.44 -26.22
CA PRO A 313 -15.46 1.98 -24.88
C PRO A 313 -14.69 0.65 -24.86
N ALA A 314 -14.98 -0.29 -25.77
CA ALA A 314 -14.28 -1.56 -25.82
C ALA A 314 -12.83 -1.42 -26.30
N VAL A 315 -12.54 -0.46 -27.19
CA VAL A 315 -11.16 -0.11 -27.57
C VAL A 315 -10.40 0.45 -26.36
N ILE A 316 -11.01 1.39 -25.62
CA ILE A 316 -10.41 1.96 -24.39
C ILE A 316 -10.08 0.84 -23.39
N LEU A 317 -11.02 -0.07 -23.16
CA LEU A 317 -10.80 -1.20 -22.26
C LEU A 317 -9.67 -2.11 -22.75
N THR A 318 -9.63 -2.41 -24.05
CA THR A 318 -8.59 -3.26 -24.66
C THR A 318 -7.20 -2.68 -24.45
N ASP A 319 -7.03 -1.38 -24.68
CA ASP A 319 -5.77 -0.67 -24.48
C ASP A 319 -5.33 -0.68 -23.02
N ILE A 320 -6.26 -0.43 -22.09
CA ILE A 320 -5.98 -0.42 -20.66
C ILE A 320 -5.60 -1.81 -20.14
N LEU A 321 -6.33 -2.86 -20.54
CA LEU A 321 -6.01 -4.23 -20.14
C LEU A 321 -4.62 -4.63 -20.65
N SER A 322 -4.36 -4.41 -21.94
CA SER A 322 -3.09 -4.78 -22.59
C SER A 322 -1.91 -4.03 -21.99
N LYS A 323 -2.03 -2.71 -21.79
CA LYS A 323 -1.00 -1.86 -21.17
C LYS A 323 -0.63 -2.31 -19.76
N ASN A 324 -1.56 -2.93 -19.03
CA ASN A 324 -1.35 -3.40 -17.66
C ASN A 324 -1.14 -4.92 -17.58
N GLY A 325 -0.73 -5.56 -18.69
CA GLY A 325 -0.28 -6.96 -18.69
C GLY A 325 -1.38 -8.02 -18.63
N LEU A 326 -2.61 -7.65 -19.01
CA LEU A 326 -3.70 -8.60 -19.28
C LEU A 326 -3.80 -8.87 -20.78
N GLU A 327 -4.42 -9.98 -21.14
CA GLU A 327 -4.54 -10.44 -22.53
C GLU A 327 -5.98 -10.31 -23.02
N VAL A 328 -6.16 -9.82 -24.24
CA VAL A 328 -7.45 -9.79 -24.95
C VAL A 328 -7.31 -10.68 -26.18
N PRO A 329 -7.36 -12.02 -26.03
CA PRO A 329 -7.01 -12.94 -27.11
C PRO A 329 -8.09 -12.95 -28.18
N GLN A 330 -7.69 -13.20 -29.43
CA GLN A 330 -8.63 -13.34 -30.53
C GLN A 330 -9.59 -14.51 -30.30
N ILE A 331 -10.87 -14.29 -30.60
CA ILE A 331 -11.90 -15.33 -30.65
C ILE A 331 -12.05 -15.74 -32.11
N THR A 332 -11.74 -17.01 -32.43
CA THR A 332 -11.77 -17.57 -33.79
C THR A 332 -12.23 -19.03 -33.77
N GLY A 333 -12.48 -19.60 -34.95
CA GLY A 333 -12.80 -21.01 -35.13
C GLY A 333 -14.30 -21.34 -35.13
N PRO A 334 -14.67 -22.64 -35.20
CA PRO A 334 -16.05 -23.06 -35.47
C PRO A 334 -17.09 -22.56 -34.46
N ALA A 335 -16.72 -22.45 -33.18
CA ALA A 335 -17.61 -21.92 -32.15
C ALA A 335 -17.91 -20.43 -32.34
N ALA A 336 -16.93 -19.65 -32.78
CA ALA A 336 -17.09 -18.22 -33.07
C ALA A 336 -18.02 -18.02 -34.28
N GLU A 337 -17.84 -18.80 -35.35
CA GLU A 337 -18.73 -18.74 -36.52
C GLU A 337 -20.17 -19.13 -36.16
N LYS A 338 -20.36 -20.21 -35.38
CA LYS A 338 -21.68 -20.63 -34.91
C LYS A 338 -22.37 -19.58 -34.03
N LEU A 339 -21.61 -18.84 -33.23
CA LEU A 339 -22.18 -17.71 -32.47
C LEU A 339 -22.56 -16.57 -33.41
N LYS A 340 -21.70 -16.23 -34.38
CA LYS A 340 -21.92 -15.14 -35.33
C LYS A 340 -23.19 -15.33 -36.15
N GLU A 341 -23.50 -16.56 -36.57
CA GLU A 341 -24.75 -16.90 -37.28
C GLU A 341 -26.02 -16.59 -36.48
N LYS A 342 -25.93 -16.50 -35.14
CA LYS A 342 -27.06 -16.17 -34.26
C LYS A 342 -27.17 -14.69 -33.93
N LEU A 343 -26.20 -13.88 -34.34
CA LEU A 343 -26.18 -12.44 -34.08
C LEU A 343 -26.71 -11.65 -35.29
N HIS A 344 -27.08 -10.39 -35.07
CA HIS A 344 -27.57 -9.54 -36.15
C HIS A 344 -26.49 -9.33 -37.21
N PRO A 345 -26.86 -9.22 -38.50
CA PRO A 345 -25.92 -8.83 -39.55
C PRO A 345 -25.16 -7.56 -39.19
N GLY A 346 -23.83 -7.59 -39.31
CA GLY A 346 -22.94 -6.50 -38.92
C GLY A 346 -22.29 -6.68 -37.54
N SER A 347 -22.76 -7.63 -36.73
CA SER A 347 -22.09 -7.98 -35.47
C SER A 347 -20.71 -8.60 -35.72
N SER A 348 -19.78 -8.35 -34.81
CA SER A 348 -18.43 -8.91 -34.81
C SER A 348 -18.28 -9.91 -33.66
N VAL A 349 -17.93 -11.15 -33.99
CA VAL A 349 -17.51 -12.18 -33.01
C VAL A 349 -15.99 -12.30 -33.03
N ALA A 350 -15.33 -11.15 -32.86
CA ALA A 350 -13.93 -11.06 -32.51
C ALA A 350 -13.82 -10.79 -31.00
N ASN A 351 -12.63 -10.48 -30.48
CA ASN A 351 -12.48 -9.92 -29.14
C ASN A 351 -11.95 -8.48 -29.29
N PRO A 352 -12.76 -7.44 -29.03
CA PRO A 352 -14.12 -7.46 -28.45
C PRO A 352 -15.22 -8.06 -29.33
N VAL A 353 -16.22 -8.69 -28.69
CA VAL A 353 -17.49 -9.09 -29.33
C VAL A 353 -18.40 -7.86 -29.36
N ASP A 354 -18.67 -7.33 -30.56
CA ASP A 354 -19.56 -6.19 -30.78
C ASP A 354 -20.88 -6.68 -31.39
N PHE A 355 -21.97 -6.57 -30.64
CA PHE A 355 -23.30 -7.04 -31.06
C PHE A 355 -24.26 -5.89 -31.41
N LEU A 356 -23.69 -4.72 -31.73
CA LEU A 356 -24.36 -3.51 -32.20
C LEU A 356 -25.27 -2.85 -31.17
N ALA A 357 -25.53 -1.54 -31.34
CA ALA A 357 -26.42 -0.77 -30.48
C ALA A 357 -27.88 -1.28 -30.46
N THR A 358 -28.29 -2.05 -31.47
CA THR A 358 -29.60 -2.72 -31.59
C THR A 358 -29.61 -4.13 -30.97
N GLY A 359 -28.52 -4.52 -30.31
CA GLY A 359 -28.38 -5.80 -29.66
C GLY A 359 -29.43 -6.07 -28.59
N THR A 360 -29.94 -7.30 -28.54
CA THR A 360 -30.98 -7.70 -27.59
C THR A 360 -30.41 -8.38 -26.35
N ALA A 361 -31.21 -8.49 -25.28
CA ALA A 361 -30.86 -9.32 -24.12
C ALA A 361 -30.59 -10.78 -24.54
N GLU A 362 -31.40 -11.35 -25.43
CA GLU A 362 -31.21 -12.71 -25.94
C GLU A 362 -29.82 -12.91 -26.58
N GLN A 363 -29.38 -11.97 -27.43
CA GLN A 363 -28.05 -12.02 -28.04
C GLN A 363 -26.93 -11.92 -27.01
N LEU A 364 -27.07 -11.03 -26.02
CA LEU A 364 -26.11 -10.96 -24.91
C LEU A 364 -26.04 -12.30 -24.17
N GLY A 365 -27.18 -12.96 -23.95
CA GLY A 365 -27.25 -14.27 -23.31
C GLY A 365 -26.46 -15.32 -24.08
N LEU A 366 -26.67 -15.40 -25.41
CA LEU A 366 -25.95 -16.31 -26.30
C LEU A 366 -24.44 -16.05 -26.30
N ILE A 367 -24.01 -14.78 -26.29
CA ILE A 367 -22.60 -14.41 -26.25
C ILE A 367 -21.97 -14.84 -24.93
N LEU A 368 -22.63 -14.56 -23.80
CA LEU A 368 -22.12 -14.92 -22.47
C LEU A 368 -22.04 -16.44 -22.28
N ASP A 369 -23.01 -17.19 -22.82
CA ASP A 369 -22.98 -18.66 -22.79
C ASP A 369 -21.83 -19.24 -23.62
N ALA A 370 -21.56 -18.67 -24.80
CA ALA A 370 -20.40 -19.06 -25.61
C ALA A 370 -19.08 -18.70 -24.94
N CYS A 371 -18.98 -17.50 -24.34
CA CYS A 371 -17.81 -17.11 -23.56
C CYS A 371 -17.57 -18.03 -22.35
N ASP A 372 -18.63 -18.49 -21.66
CA ASP A 372 -18.49 -19.38 -20.52
C ASP A 372 -18.17 -20.83 -20.91
N ASN A 373 -18.72 -21.33 -22.03
CA ASN A 373 -18.68 -22.75 -22.39
C ASN A 373 -17.76 -23.10 -23.56
N ASP A 374 -17.72 -22.27 -24.59
CA ASP A 374 -17.12 -22.63 -25.87
C ASP A 374 -15.73 -22.02 -26.07
N PHE A 375 -15.44 -20.87 -25.45
CA PHE A 375 -14.15 -20.17 -25.59
C PHE A 375 -13.17 -20.49 -24.46
N SER A 376 -12.35 -21.53 -24.65
CA SER A 376 -11.33 -21.98 -23.67
C SER A 376 -10.18 -20.98 -23.44
N ASN A 377 -10.01 -20.03 -24.35
CA ASN A 377 -9.02 -18.97 -24.26
C ASN A 377 -9.50 -17.72 -23.49
N ILE A 378 -10.68 -17.76 -22.87
CA ILE A 378 -11.22 -16.67 -22.05
C ILE A 378 -11.34 -17.12 -20.60
N ASP A 379 -10.82 -16.32 -19.66
CA ASP A 379 -10.85 -16.58 -18.21
C ASP A 379 -11.88 -15.74 -17.46
N SER A 380 -12.29 -14.61 -18.04
CA SER A 380 -13.32 -13.69 -17.50
C SER A 380 -13.94 -12.87 -18.61
N VAL A 381 -15.12 -12.30 -18.34
CA VAL A 381 -15.86 -11.50 -19.34
C VAL A 381 -16.18 -10.11 -18.77
N ALA A 382 -15.87 -9.06 -19.52
CA ALA A 382 -16.27 -7.69 -19.22
C ALA A 382 -17.37 -7.28 -20.20
N VAL A 383 -18.54 -6.90 -19.67
CA VAL A 383 -19.69 -6.48 -20.48
C VAL A 383 -19.89 -4.99 -20.35
N ILE A 384 -19.73 -4.26 -21.45
CA ILE A 384 -20.02 -2.84 -21.53
C ILE A 384 -21.43 -2.66 -22.09
N PHE A 385 -22.34 -2.12 -21.26
CA PHE A 385 -23.73 -1.92 -21.66
C PHE A 385 -24.33 -0.63 -21.07
N GLY A 386 -24.44 0.40 -21.89
CA GLY A 386 -25.17 1.64 -21.61
C GLY A 386 -26.62 1.67 -22.13
N SER A 387 -27.19 2.88 -22.16
CA SER A 387 -28.48 3.18 -22.79
C SER A 387 -28.39 4.54 -23.51
N PRO A 388 -28.73 4.61 -24.81
CA PRO A 388 -28.90 5.87 -25.51
C PRO A 388 -30.23 6.58 -25.13
N GLY A 389 -31.04 6.01 -24.24
CA GLY A 389 -32.32 6.58 -23.80
C GLY A 389 -33.51 6.26 -24.70
N LEU A 390 -33.37 5.31 -25.64
CA LEU A 390 -34.43 4.95 -26.59
C LEU A 390 -35.45 3.94 -26.02
N PHE A 391 -35.00 3.05 -25.14
CA PHE A 391 -35.80 1.99 -24.52
C PHE A 391 -35.22 1.62 -23.14
N SER A 392 -36.03 0.97 -22.30
CA SER A 392 -35.56 0.49 -21.00
C SER A 392 -34.56 -0.65 -21.18
N VAL A 393 -33.51 -0.65 -20.35
CA VAL A 393 -32.46 -1.68 -20.32
C VAL A 393 -32.68 -2.72 -19.22
N LYS A 394 -33.85 -2.70 -18.57
CA LYS A 394 -34.17 -3.57 -17.43
C LYS A 394 -34.00 -5.05 -17.74
N ASN A 395 -34.48 -5.51 -18.90
CA ASN A 395 -34.34 -6.91 -19.32
C ASN A 395 -32.88 -7.34 -19.50
N VAL A 396 -32.02 -6.46 -20.01
CA VAL A 396 -30.58 -6.70 -20.15
C VAL A 396 -29.92 -6.79 -18.77
N TYR A 397 -30.28 -5.90 -17.85
CA TYR A 397 -29.71 -5.91 -16.50
C TYR A 397 -30.17 -7.13 -15.69
N SER A 398 -31.44 -7.55 -15.83
CA SER A 398 -31.93 -8.82 -15.27
C SER A 398 -31.13 -10.02 -15.78
N LEU A 399 -30.85 -10.08 -17.08
CA LEU A 399 -30.03 -11.13 -17.66
C LEU A 399 -28.58 -11.08 -17.16
N LEU A 400 -27.98 -9.89 -17.09
CA LEU A 400 -26.63 -9.72 -16.55
C LEU A 400 -26.53 -10.23 -15.12
N GLN A 401 -27.51 -9.90 -14.27
CA GLN A 401 -27.61 -10.41 -12.92
C GLN A 401 -27.66 -11.95 -12.89
N GLU A 402 -28.47 -12.56 -13.76
CA GLU A 402 -28.55 -14.01 -13.87
C GLU A 402 -27.19 -14.61 -14.26
N LYS A 403 -26.54 -14.09 -15.32
CA LYS A 403 -25.26 -14.58 -15.83
C LYS A 403 -24.13 -14.38 -14.83
N MET A 404 -24.09 -13.26 -14.11
CA MET A 404 -23.11 -13.02 -13.03
C MET A 404 -23.19 -14.07 -11.91
N LYS A 405 -24.39 -14.62 -11.64
CA LYS A 405 -24.60 -15.65 -10.63
C LYS A 405 -24.26 -17.06 -11.16
N ASN A 406 -24.68 -17.35 -12.40
CA ASN A 406 -24.71 -18.71 -12.95
C ASN A 406 -23.48 -19.07 -13.80
N CYS A 407 -22.78 -18.12 -14.42
CA CYS A 407 -21.57 -18.41 -15.19
C CYS A 407 -20.45 -18.93 -14.28
N ARG A 408 -19.60 -19.81 -14.83
CA ARG A 408 -18.41 -20.32 -14.13
C ARG A 408 -17.32 -19.27 -14.12
N LYS A 409 -17.13 -18.58 -15.24
CA LYS A 409 -16.20 -17.46 -15.39
C LYS A 409 -16.83 -16.19 -14.82
N PRO A 410 -16.06 -15.34 -14.11
CA PRO A 410 -16.60 -14.09 -13.59
C PRO A 410 -16.99 -13.16 -14.75
N VAL A 411 -18.21 -12.63 -14.65
CA VAL A 411 -18.77 -11.60 -15.55
C VAL A 411 -18.78 -10.27 -14.80
N TYR A 412 -18.21 -9.23 -15.41
CA TYR A 412 -18.14 -7.89 -14.86
C TYR A 412 -19.04 -6.96 -15.65
N ALA A 413 -20.02 -6.34 -14.99
CA ALA A 413 -20.93 -5.37 -15.61
C ALA A 413 -20.33 -3.95 -15.58
N ILE A 414 -20.15 -3.34 -16.75
CA ILE A 414 -19.71 -1.95 -16.92
C ILE A 414 -20.88 -1.17 -17.52
N LEU A 415 -21.51 -0.33 -16.69
CA LEU A 415 -22.76 0.37 -16.93
C LEU A 415 -22.49 1.90 -16.98
N PRO A 416 -22.12 2.46 -18.14
CA PRO A 416 -21.67 3.86 -18.24
C PRO A 416 -22.79 4.90 -18.23
N SER A 417 -24.07 4.51 -18.30
CA SER A 417 -25.20 5.43 -18.51
C SER A 417 -25.88 5.91 -17.24
N LEU A 418 -25.14 6.68 -16.42
CA LEU A 418 -25.52 7.14 -15.06
C LEU A 418 -26.77 8.04 -14.98
N ILE A 419 -27.24 8.54 -16.12
CA ILE A 419 -28.43 9.41 -16.21
C ILE A 419 -29.56 8.63 -16.88
N ASN A 420 -29.35 8.15 -18.09
CA ASN A 420 -30.39 7.48 -18.88
C ASN A 420 -30.88 6.15 -18.26
N ALA A 421 -30.03 5.44 -17.52
CA ALA A 421 -30.35 4.14 -16.93
C ALA A 421 -30.31 4.18 -15.38
N ARG A 422 -30.41 5.36 -14.77
CA ARG A 422 -30.25 5.54 -13.32
C ARG A 422 -31.15 4.60 -12.52
N ASN A 423 -32.45 4.56 -12.84
CA ASN A 423 -33.41 3.75 -12.08
C ASN A 423 -33.08 2.26 -12.18
N GLU A 424 -32.77 1.76 -13.38
CA GLU A 424 -32.36 0.37 -13.59
C GLU A 424 -31.03 0.05 -12.89
N MET A 425 -30.08 0.99 -12.83
CA MET A 425 -28.82 0.82 -12.11
C MET A 425 -29.02 0.80 -10.59
N ASP A 426 -29.90 1.65 -10.07
CA ASP A 426 -30.28 1.68 -8.65
C ASP A 426 -30.98 0.37 -8.25
N GLU A 427 -31.90 -0.13 -9.08
CA GLU A 427 -32.53 -1.46 -8.90
C GLU A 427 -31.49 -2.58 -8.95
N PHE A 428 -30.57 -2.54 -9.92
CA PHE A 428 -29.51 -3.53 -10.07
C PHE A 428 -28.58 -3.58 -8.84
N ALA A 429 -28.20 -2.44 -8.27
CA ALA A 429 -27.43 -2.39 -7.02
C ALA A 429 -28.26 -2.82 -5.80
N ALA A 430 -29.54 -2.44 -5.73
CA ALA A 430 -30.43 -2.81 -4.62
C ALA A 430 -30.62 -4.33 -4.51
N ASP A 431 -30.61 -5.03 -5.64
CA ASP A 431 -30.62 -6.51 -5.72
C ASP A 431 -29.28 -7.16 -5.32
N GLY A 432 -28.30 -6.35 -4.89
CA GLY A 432 -27.01 -6.79 -4.39
C GLY A 432 -25.99 -7.09 -5.48
N ASN A 433 -26.19 -6.60 -6.70
CA ASN A 433 -25.22 -6.75 -7.78
C ASN A 433 -24.22 -5.59 -7.77
N ILE A 434 -22.98 -5.89 -8.16
CA ILE A 434 -21.90 -4.91 -8.23
C ILE A 434 -21.65 -4.56 -9.69
N TYR A 435 -21.46 -3.27 -9.98
CA TYR A 435 -21.13 -2.81 -11.32
C TYR A 435 -20.03 -1.74 -11.30
N PHE A 436 -19.51 -1.46 -12.50
CA PHE A 436 -18.53 -0.41 -12.76
C PHE A 436 -19.16 0.63 -13.67
N THR A 437 -18.76 1.89 -13.51
CA THR A 437 -19.29 3.00 -14.31
C THR A 437 -18.33 3.48 -15.40
N ASP A 438 -17.08 2.99 -15.35
CA ASP A 438 -15.97 3.45 -16.19
C ASP A 438 -15.07 2.27 -16.51
N GLU A 439 -14.89 2.00 -17.80
CA GLU A 439 -14.13 0.89 -18.33
C GLU A 439 -12.62 1.00 -18.05
N ALA A 440 -12.07 2.22 -18.01
CA ALA A 440 -10.65 2.44 -17.77
C ALA A 440 -10.30 2.20 -16.30
N ILE A 441 -11.16 2.64 -15.38
CA ILE A 441 -11.03 2.38 -13.94
C ILE A 441 -11.20 0.87 -13.67
N PHE A 442 -12.19 0.23 -14.29
CA PHE A 442 -12.36 -1.22 -14.21
C PHE A 442 -11.11 -1.98 -14.69
N GLY A 443 -10.61 -1.66 -15.89
CA GLY A 443 -9.46 -2.35 -16.47
C GLY A 443 -8.20 -2.22 -15.61
N LYS A 444 -7.94 -1.03 -15.05
CA LYS A 444 -6.84 -0.81 -14.09
C LYS A 444 -7.04 -1.62 -12.80
N ALA A 445 -8.25 -1.64 -12.24
CA ALA A 445 -8.55 -2.38 -11.02
C ALA A 445 -8.38 -3.89 -11.21
N LEU A 446 -8.93 -4.44 -12.30
CA LEU A 446 -8.76 -5.87 -12.63
C LEU A 446 -7.28 -6.22 -12.78
N ALA A 447 -6.52 -5.39 -13.51
CA ALA A 447 -5.10 -5.61 -13.70
C ALA A 447 -4.31 -5.55 -12.37
N ALA A 448 -4.61 -4.58 -11.51
CA ALA A 448 -3.98 -4.48 -10.19
C ALA A 448 -4.24 -5.74 -9.34
N VAL A 449 -5.45 -6.29 -9.38
CA VAL A 449 -5.81 -7.51 -8.65
C VAL A 449 -5.11 -8.76 -9.22
N LEU A 450 -5.04 -8.90 -10.55
CA LEU A 450 -4.42 -10.08 -11.17
C LEU A 450 -2.89 -10.04 -11.20
N ASN A 451 -2.29 -8.87 -11.06
CA ASN A 451 -0.85 -8.67 -10.95
C ASN A 451 -0.39 -8.44 -9.51
N GLN A 452 -1.27 -8.60 -8.53
CA GLN A 452 -0.95 -8.36 -7.12
C GLN A 452 0.21 -9.27 -6.68
N PRO A 453 1.33 -8.67 -6.19
CA PRO A 453 2.45 -9.46 -5.68
C PRO A 453 2.00 -10.24 -4.45
N GLN A 454 2.53 -11.44 -4.28
CA GLN A 454 2.31 -12.21 -3.06
C GLN A 454 3.11 -11.59 -1.90
N PRO A 455 2.58 -11.63 -0.67
CA PRO A 455 3.33 -11.18 0.49
C PRO A 455 4.66 -11.94 0.62
N GLU A 456 5.76 -11.22 0.89
CA GLU A 456 7.07 -11.82 1.08
C GLU A 456 7.52 -11.69 2.54
N THR A 457 7.75 -12.81 3.20
CA THR A 457 8.21 -12.87 4.60
C THR A 457 9.74 -12.93 4.74
N GLY A 458 10.48 -12.90 3.63
CA GLY A 458 11.94 -13.05 3.62
C GLY A 458 12.45 -14.46 3.92
N ALA A 459 11.57 -15.42 4.21
CA ALA A 459 11.93 -16.81 4.53
C ALA A 459 12.67 -17.55 3.39
N GLY A 460 12.74 -16.96 2.19
CA GLY A 460 13.47 -17.49 1.03
C GLY A 460 14.90 -16.95 0.85
N ASN A 461 15.41 -16.09 1.74
CA ASN A 461 16.77 -15.56 1.59
C ASN A 461 17.83 -16.61 1.99
N SER A 462 18.25 -17.44 1.04
CA SER A 462 19.24 -18.51 1.25
C SER A 462 20.69 -18.02 1.20
N VAL A 463 20.92 -16.72 1.08
CA VAL A 463 22.26 -16.16 0.89
C VAL A 463 23.00 -16.13 2.22
N ARG A 464 24.07 -16.92 2.32
CA ARG A 464 24.93 -16.96 3.50
C ARG A 464 25.97 -15.83 3.43
N VAL A 465 26.10 -15.12 4.55
CA VAL A 465 27.15 -14.12 4.79
C VAL A 465 27.99 -14.55 6.00
N ASP A 466 29.25 -14.12 6.06
CA ASP A 466 30.12 -14.36 7.21
C ASP A 466 29.74 -13.43 8.38
N HIS A 467 28.75 -13.87 9.14
CA HIS A 467 28.22 -13.13 10.28
C HIS A 467 29.30 -12.83 11.34
N LYS A 468 30.30 -13.70 11.52
CA LYS A 468 31.35 -13.48 12.53
C LYS A 468 32.24 -12.30 12.13
N SER A 469 32.68 -12.27 10.89
CA SER A 469 33.49 -11.17 10.35
C SER A 469 32.72 -9.86 10.32
N ILE A 470 31.44 -9.89 9.93
CA ILE A 470 30.55 -8.71 9.98
C ILE A 470 30.47 -8.16 11.41
N ARG A 471 30.17 -9.01 12.40
CA ARG A 471 30.08 -8.56 13.79
C ARG A 471 31.39 -8.02 14.33
N SER A 472 32.51 -8.66 14.04
CA SER A 472 33.83 -8.17 14.44
C SER A 472 34.08 -6.72 14.01
N VAL A 473 33.76 -6.38 12.75
CA VAL A 473 33.90 -5.01 12.23
C VAL A 473 32.93 -4.05 12.94
N ILE A 474 31.65 -4.40 13.03
CA ILE A 474 30.62 -3.53 13.64
C ILE A 474 30.87 -3.28 15.13
N ASP A 475 31.28 -4.32 15.86
CA ASP A 475 31.55 -4.25 17.29
C ASP A 475 32.80 -3.42 17.60
N SER A 476 33.81 -3.46 16.72
CA SER A 476 35.04 -2.69 16.90
C SER A 476 34.94 -1.21 16.48
N ALA A 477 34.02 -0.87 15.57
CA ALA A 477 33.86 0.50 15.07
C ALA A 477 33.32 1.46 16.14
N ALA A 478 33.68 2.75 16.10
CA ALA A 478 33.24 3.75 17.08
C ALA A 478 31.83 4.35 16.81
N GLY A 479 31.25 4.10 15.63
CA GLY A 479 30.05 4.79 15.13
C GLY A 479 30.39 5.85 14.09
N GLY A 480 29.43 6.25 13.25
CA GLY A 480 29.66 7.20 12.16
C GLY A 480 30.03 6.51 10.84
N TYR A 481 30.74 7.22 9.96
CA TYR A 481 31.22 6.64 8.69
C TYR A 481 32.40 5.71 8.96
N LEU A 482 32.35 4.51 8.39
CA LEU A 482 33.44 3.55 8.47
C LEU A 482 34.62 3.99 7.60
N GLU A 483 35.84 3.62 8.02
CA GLU A 483 37.01 3.74 7.16
C GLU A 483 36.88 2.79 5.96
N PRO A 484 37.41 3.15 4.77
CA PRO A 484 37.28 2.32 3.57
C PRO A 484 37.76 0.87 3.76
N GLU A 485 38.84 0.65 4.51
CA GLU A 485 39.32 -0.71 4.78
C GLU A 485 38.31 -1.57 5.57
N ASP A 486 37.52 -0.96 6.47
CA ASP A 486 36.50 -1.66 7.23
C ASP A 486 35.22 -1.87 6.41
N ALA A 487 34.88 -0.92 5.53
CA ALA A 487 33.82 -1.11 4.55
C ALA A 487 34.15 -2.27 3.59
N ASP A 488 35.39 -2.35 3.09
CA ASP A 488 35.87 -3.46 2.24
C ASP A 488 35.72 -4.82 2.94
N LYS A 489 36.09 -4.92 4.22
CA LYS A 489 35.91 -6.16 5.02
C LYS A 489 34.44 -6.56 5.12
N LEU A 490 33.52 -5.59 5.28
CA LEU A 490 32.08 -5.88 5.31
C LEU A 490 31.58 -6.38 3.95
N LEU A 491 32.03 -5.79 2.85
CA LEU A 491 31.68 -6.26 1.51
C LEU A 491 32.19 -7.69 1.27
N ASP A 492 33.45 -7.96 1.63
CA ASP A 492 34.05 -9.29 1.51
C ASP A 492 33.29 -10.32 2.35
N ALA A 493 32.96 -9.99 3.60
CA ALA A 493 32.20 -10.86 4.50
C ALA A 493 30.75 -11.09 4.01
N ALA A 494 30.15 -10.11 3.34
CA ALA A 494 28.85 -10.26 2.67
C ALA A 494 28.95 -11.02 1.32
N GLY A 495 30.16 -11.23 0.80
CA GLY A 495 30.42 -11.78 -0.52
C GLY A 495 30.00 -10.85 -1.66
N ILE A 496 30.02 -9.53 -1.43
CA ILE A 496 29.77 -8.52 -2.46
C ILE A 496 31.07 -8.26 -3.22
N PRO A 497 31.15 -8.57 -4.53
CA PRO A 497 32.39 -8.41 -5.27
C PRO A 497 32.85 -6.95 -5.34
N ARG A 498 34.15 -6.72 -5.17
CA ARG A 498 34.82 -5.43 -5.33
C ARG A 498 36.10 -5.61 -6.14
N PRO A 499 36.61 -4.58 -6.85
CA PRO A 499 37.89 -4.69 -7.52
C PRO A 499 39.01 -4.91 -6.50
N PHE A 500 40.11 -5.51 -6.95
CA PHE A 500 41.32 -5.57 -6.14
C PHE A 500 41.84 -4.16 -5.90
N THR A 501 42.11 -3.86 -4.63
CA THR A 501 42.37 -2.52 -4.12
C THR A 501 43.54 -2.56 -3.15
N VAL A 502 44.46 -1.60 -3.27
CA VAL A 502 45.60 -1.43 -2.37
C VAL A 502 45.61 0.00 -1.82
N TYR A 503 45.88 0.13 -0.53
CA TYR A 503 45.97 1.40 0.18
C TYR A 503 47.44 1.72 0.42
N VAL A 504 47.90 2.87 -0.05
CA VAL A 504 49.32 3.25 0.00
C VAL A 504 49.51 4.63 0.61
N THR A 505 50.60 4.81 1.34
CA THR A 505 50.99 6.08 1.99
C THR A 505 52.21 6.73 1.35
N ASP A 506 52.99 5.97 0.57
CA ASP A 506 54.16 6.48 -0.12
C ASP A 506 54.25 5.99 -1.57
N VAL A 507 55.16 6.61 -2.32
CA VAL A 507 55.36 6.37 -3.75
C VAL A 507 55.91 4.97 -4.02
N LYS A 508 56.74 4.40 -3.14
CA LYS A 508 57.36 3.10 -3.37
C LYS A 508 56.32 1.97 -3.27
N ASP A 509 55.45 2.07 -2.27
CA ASP A 509 54.32 1.16 -2.11
C ASP A 509 53.31 1.32 -3.25
N MET A 510 53.10 2.55 -3.73
CA MET A 510 52.28 2.83 -4.92
C MET A 510 52.84 2.11 -6.17
N GLU A 511 54.15 2.19 -6.45
CA GLU A 511 54.75 1.52 -7.61
C GLU A 511 54.59 -0.01 -7.52
N SER A 512 54.82 -0.58 -6.34
CA SER A 512 54.64 -2.02 -6.09
C SER A 512 53.18 -2.44 -6.28
N ALA A 513 52.22 -1.60 -5.85
CA ALA A 513 50.80 -1.84 -6.06
C ALA A 513 50.42 -1.78 -7.55
N LEU A 514 50.99 -0.86 -8.32
CA LEU A 514 50.73 -0.72 -9.76
C LEU A 514 51.26 -1.91 -10.56
N GLU A 515 52.40 -2.48 -10.18
CA GLU A 515 52.91 -3.73 -10.76
C GLU A 515 51.95 -4.91 -10.52
N ALA A 516 51.36 -5.00 -9.33
CA ALA A 516 50.41 -6.05 -8.99
C ALA A 516 49.04 -5.88 -9.67
N ILE A 517 48.54 -4.65 -9.80
CA ILE A 517 47.20 -4.35 -10.33
C ILE A 517 47.19 -4.27 -11.87
N GLY A 518 48.20 -3.62 -12.44
CA GLY A 518 48.29 -3.26 -13.85
C GLY A 518 47.31 -2.16 -14.29
N PHE A 519 47.67 -1.43 -15.34
CA PHE A 519 46.88 -0.32 -15.89
C PHE A 519 45.68 -0.76 -16.76
N PRO A 520 44.66 0.11 -16.97
CA PRO A 520 44.45 1.40 -16.30
C PRO A 520 43.89 1.24 -14.88
N VAL A 521 44.26 2.17 -14.00
CA VAL A 521 43.80 2.21 -12.60
C VAL A 521 43.06 3.51 -12.29
N ALA A 522 42.24 3.45 -11.24
CA ALA A 522 41.71 4.63 -10.58
C ALA A 522 42.48 4.87 -9.28
N MET A 523 42.83 6.12 -9.02
CA MET A 523 43.50 6.56 -7.80
C MET A 523 42.58 7.52 -7.04
N LYS A 524 42.31 7.22 -5.77
CA LYS A 524 41.35 7.96 -4.93
C LYS A 524 41.97 8.37 -3.60
N ALA A 525 41.74 9.61 -3.17
CA ALA A 525 42.13 10.08 -1.85
C ALA A 525 41.27 9.42 -0.74
N VAL A 526 41.92 9.02 0.35
CA VAL A 526 41.27 8.49 1.55
C VAL A 526 41.35 9.52 2.67
N GLY A 527 40.19 9.92 3.20
CA GLY A 527 40.06 10.93 4.25
C GLY A 527 38.95 11.95 3.99
N PRO A 528 38.95 12.66 2.84
CA PRO A 528 37.87 13.58 2.51
C PRO A 528 36.51 12.87 2.41
N LEU A 529 35.47 13.44 3.03
CA LEU A 529 34.12 12.84 3.02
C LEU A 529 33.49 12.90 1.61
N HIS A 530 33.69 14.01 0.89
CA HIS A 530 33.22 14.22 -0.48
C HIS A 530 34.42 14.17 -1.45
N LYS A 531 34.84 12.95 -1.80
CA LYS A 531 36.06 12.69 -2.59
C LYS A 531 36.07 13.42 -3.94
N THR A 532 34.97 13.36 -4.69
CA THR A 532 34.88 13.98 -6.03
C THR A 532 34.92 15.51 -5.94
N ASP A 533 34.20 16.10 -4.99
CA ASP A 533 34.14 17.56 -4.80
C ASP A 533 35.49 18.13 -4.36
N ALA A 534 36.28 17.35 -3.61
CA ALA A 534 37.65 17.68 -3.23
C ALA A 534 38.68 17.43 -4.37
N GLY A 535 38.24 17.03 -5.57
CA GLY A 535 39.13 16.65 -6.68
C GLY A 535 39.97 15.40 -6.37
N GLY A 536 39.52 14.58 -5.42
CA GLY A 536 40.18 13.43 -4.84
C GLY A 536 40.01 12.12 -5.61
N VAL A 537 39.44 12.14 -6.82
CA VAL A 537 39.28 10.95 -7.67
C VAL A 537 39.92 11.21 -9.03
N VAL A 538 40.86 10.34 -9.44
CA VAL A 538 41.43 10.34 -10.79
C VAL A 538 41.18 8.99 -11.43
N LEU A 539 40.53 9.03 -12.58
CA LEU A 539 40.25 7.85 -13.41
C LEU A 539 41.22 7.80 -14.59
N ASN A 540 41.34 6.63 -15.22
CA ASN A 540 42.16 6.39 -16.40
C ASN A 540 43.62 6.82 -16.21
N VAL A 541 44.21 6.46 -15.07
CA VAL A 541 45.67 6.52 -14.90
C VAL A 541 46.25 5.34 -15.68
N SER A 542 47.06 5.64 -16.69
CA SER A 542 47.47 4.71 -17.74
C SER A 542 48.92 4.26 -17.66
N ASP A 543 49.74 4.98 -16.90
CA ASP A 543 51.19 4.83 -16.85
C ASP A 543 51.74 5.34 -15.51
N ILE A 544 53.01 5.02 -15.26
CA ILE A 544 53.69 5.26 -13.98
C ILE A 544 53.94 6.73 -13.71
N ASP A 545 54.24 7.53 -14.74
CA ASP A 545 54.56 8.94 -14.61
C ASP A 545 53.31 9.73 -14.21
N LYS A 546 52.19 9.47 -14.88
CA LYS A 546 50.88 10.02 -14.53
C LYS A 546 50.43 9.57 -13.14
N ALA A 547 50.76 8.34 -12.73
CA ALA A 547 50.46 7.85 -11.39
C ALA A 547 51.23 8.61 -10.31
N ARG A 548 52.53 8.90 -10.51
CA ARG A 548 53.35 9.70 -9.57
C ARG A 548 52.83 11.13 -9.42
N GLU A 549 52.47 11.77 -10.54
CA GLU A 549 51.85 13.10 -10.53
C GLU A 549 50.53 13.08 -9.75
N THR A 550 49.67 12.09 -10.07
CA THR A 550 48.38 11.91 -9.42
C THR A 550 48.52 11.67 -7.92
N PHE A 551 49.45 10.81 -7.51
CA PHE A 551 49.71 10.50 -6.11
C PHE A 551 50.11 11.75 -5.33
N SER A 552 51.05 12.54 -5.86
CA SER A 552 51.51 13.79 -5.24
C SER A 552 50.36 14.79 -5.10
N ARG A 553 49.52 14.91 -6.14
CA ARG A 553 48.33 15.78 -6.14
C ARG A 553 47.30 15.35 -5.10
N LEU A 554 47.03 14.05 -4.98
CA LEU A 554 46.05 13.52 -4.03
C LEU A 554 46.52 13.63 -2.58
N MET A 555 47.80 13.35 -2.30
CA MET A 555 48.37 13.47 -0.95
C MET A 555 48.48 14.93 -0.48
N ALA A 556 48.50 15.91 -1.40
CA ALA A 556 48.46 17.33 -1.07
C ALA A 556 47.08 17.81 -0.59
N ILE A 557 46.02 17.01 -0.74
CA ILE A 557 44.69 17.34 -0.22
C ILE A 557 44.74 17.28 1.32
N LYS A 558 44.33 18.37 1.98
CA LYS A 558 44.48 18.60 3.43
C LYS A 558 44.01 17.43 4.33
N GLU A 559 42.98 16.71 3.91
CA GLU A 559 42.37 15.60 4.67
C GLU A 559 42.84 14.22 4.21
N CYS A 560 43.63 14.14 3.13
CA CYS A 560 44.10 12.89 2.56
C CYS A 560 45.20 12.28 3.42
N ARG A 561 44.96 11.06 3.91
CA ARG A 561 45.90 10.28 4.72
C ARG A 561 46.59 9.19 3.91
N LYS A 562 45.91 8.67 2.88
CA LYS A 562 46.35 7.56 2.02
C LYS A 562 45.76 7.72 0.62
N VAL A 563 46.36 7.06 -0.36
CA VAL A 563 45.77 6.90 -1.70
C VAL A 563 45.33 5.45 -1.88
N LEU A 564 44.08 5.27 -2.30
CA LEU A 564 43.50 4.02 -2.73
C LEU A 564 43.79 3.84 -4.23
N ILE A 565 44.41 2.72 -4.61
CA ILE A 565 44.65 2.34 -6.01
C ILE A 565 43.81 1.10 -6.31
N GLN A 566 42.98 1.18 -7.35
CA GLN A 566 42.07 0.10 -7.75
C GLN A 566 42.06 -0.11 -9.26
N LYS A 567 41.86 -1.36 -9.70
CA LYS A 567 41.70 -1.67 -11.13
C LYS A 567 40.43 -1.01 -11.69
N MET A 568 40.52 -0.38 -12.85
CA MET A 568 39.32 0.08 -13.55
C MET A 568 38.53 -1.10 -14.14
N THR A 569 37.24 -1.14 -13.85
CA THR A 569 36.32 -2.15 -14.38
C THR A 569 35.31 -1.50 -15.31
N PRO A 570 35.30 -1.82 -16.62
CA PRO A 570 34.29 -1.32 -17.53
C PRO A 570 32.94 -2.02 -17.28
N GLY A 571 31.84 -1.31 -17.57
CA GLY A 571 30.50 -1.86 -17.43
C GLY A 571 29.44 -0.76 -17.45
N THR A 572 28.18 -1.18 -17.38
CA THR A 572 27.05 -0.30 -17.12
C THR A 572 27.07 0.10 -15.65
N GLU A 573 26.90 1.39 -15.37
CA GLU A 573 26.76 1.89 -14.02
C GLU A 573 25.40 1.50 -13.45
N LEU A 574 25.43 0.86 -12.29
CA LEU A 574 24.29 0.47 -11.47
C LEU A 574 24.44 1.15 -10.11
N PHE A 575 23.36 1.08 -9.33
CA PHE A 575 23.31 1.60 -7.97
C PHE A 575 22.60 0.59 -7.08
N ALA A 576 23.13 0.35 -5.88
CA ALA A 576 22.39 -0.30 -4.81
C ALA A 576 22.81 0.27 -3.46
N GLY A 577 21.84 0.43 -2.55
CA GLY A 577 22.11 0.98 -1.24
C GLY A 577 21.04 0.61 -0.23
N VAL A 578 21.31 0.92 1.03
CA VAL A 578 20.39 0.74 2.14
C VAL A 578 20.30 2.02 2.95
N LYS A 579 19.09 2.40 3.33
CA LYS A 579 18.83 3.51 4.24
C LYS A 579 17.91 3.07 5.36
N TYR A 580 18.28 3.37 6.59
CA TYR A 580 17.39 3.18 7.73
C TYR A 580 16.34 4.31 7.78
N GLU A 581 15.08 3.94 7.88
CA GLU A 581 13.95 4.84 8.02
C GLU A 581 13.22 4.55 9.34
N THR A 582 13.04 5.58 10.16
CA THR A 582 12.44 5.45 11.49
C THR A 582 11.04 4.85 11.41
N GLY A 583 10.77 3.82 12.22
CA GLY A 583 9.50 3.07 12.23
C GLY A 583 9.37 2.02 11.12
N PHE A 584 10.03 2.18 9.96
CA PHE A 584 9.98 1.24 8.84
C PHE A 584 11.14 0.23 8.86
N GLY A 585 12.27 0.58 9.47
CA GLY A 585 13.49 -0.21 9.42
C GLY A 585 14.32 0.09 8.18
N HIS A 586 15.05 -0.89 7.66
CA HIS A 586 15.92 -0.70 6.52
C HIS A 586 15.18 -0.81 5.19
N LEU A 587 15.37 0.22 4.36
CA LEU A 587 14.92 0.30 2.97
C LEU A 587 16.11 -0.01 2.06
N LEU A 588 15.97 -1.03 1.22
CA LEU A 588 16.94 -1.35 0.16
C LEU A 588 16.52 -0.64 -1.13
N LEU A 589 17.45 0.09 -1.74
CA LEU A 589 17.29 0.76 -3.01
C LEU A 589 18.18 0.08 -4.07
N ALA A 590 17.67 -0.11 -5.28
CA ALA A 590 18.45 -0.62 -6.41
C ALA A 590 17.97 -0.03 -7.74
N GLY A 591 18.90 0.23 -8.66
CA GLY A 591 18.58 0.85 -9.95
C GLY A 591 19.79 1.01 -10.87
N LEU A 592 19.58 1.77 -11.95
CA LEU A 592 20.67 2.22 -12.84
C LEU A 592 21.43 3.38 -12.19
N GLY A 593 22.75 3.39 -12.29
CA GLY A 593 23.63 4.42 -11.73
C GLY A 593 23.77 5.67 -12.61
N GLY A 594 24.61 6.61 -12.17
CA GLY A 594 24.90 7.86 -12.90
C GLY A 594 23.67 8.73 -13.13
N ILE A 595 23.52 9.27 -14.35
CA ILE A 595 22.40 10.18 -14.69
C ILE A 595 21.01 9.56 -14.48
N PHE A 596 20.89 8.22 -14.51
CA PHE A 596 19.62 7.53 -14.39
C PHE A 596 19.07 7.57 -12.96
N VAL A 597 19.93 7.53 -11.95
CA VAL A 597 19.51 7.69 -10.54
C VAL A 597 19.38 9.17 -10.17
N GLU A 598 20.30 10.02 -10.61
CA GLU A 598 20.34 11.45 -10.22
C GLU A 598 19.22 12.27 -10.87
N VAL A 599 19.00 12.09 -12.17
CA VAL A 599 18.06 12.92 -12.95
C VAL A 599 16.74 12.20 -13.17
N LEU A 600 16.78 10.94 -13.59
CA LEU A 600 15.58 10.19 -13.99
C LEU A 600 14.89 9.46 -12.82
N LYS A 601 15.56 9.40 -11.66
CA LYS A 601 15.11 8.69 -10.44
C LYS A 601 14.65 7.26 -10.75
N ASP A 602 15.41 6.56 -11.58
CA ASP A 602 15.09 5.21 -12.01
C ASP A 602 15.68 4.15 -11.07
N PHE A 603 15.04 4.03 -9.91
CA PHE A 603 15.36 3.03 -8.89
C PHE A 603 14.08 2.47 -8.30
N LYS A 604 14.19 1.29 -7.67
CA LYS A 604 13.14 0.68 -6.86
C LYS A 604 13.59 0.56 -5.41
N CYS A 605 12.60 0.50 -4.54
CA CYS A 605 12.76 0.38 -3.11
C CYS A 605 11.95 -0.81 -2.57
N SER A 606 12.52 -1.52 -1.60
CA SER A 606 11.85 -2.59 -0.86
C SER A 606 12.28 -2.57 0.61
N LEU A 607 11.42 -3.06 1.49
CA LEU A 607 11.78 -3.29 2.89
C LEU A 607 12.60 -4.56 3.02
N ILE A 608 13.62 -4.54 3.88
CA ILE A 608 14.42 -5.71 4.22
C ILE A 608 13.62 -6.63 5.17
N PRO A 609 13.73 -7.96 5.10
CA PRO A 609 14.53 -8.77 4.16
C PRO A 609 14.01 -8.76 2.71
N VAL A 610 14.91 -8.79 1.72
CA VAL A 610 14.59 -8.88 0.29
C VAL A 610 15.09 -10.22 -0.28
N GLY A 611 14.19 -11.05 -0.78
CA GLY A 611 14.53 -12.31 -1.45
C GLY A 611 14.71 -12.17 -2.97
N ILE A 612 15.15 -13.27 -3.60
CA ILE A 612 15.57 -13.27 -5.01
C ILE A 612 14.45 -12.87 -5.99
N ASN A 613 13.21 -13.29 -5.73
CA ASN A 613 12.08 -12.95 -6.61
C ASN A 613 11.77 -11.46 -6.54
N THR A 614 11.72 -10.88 -5.34
CA THR A 614 11.54 -9.44 -5.16
C THR A 614 12.69 -8.64 -5.73
N ALA A 615 13.94 -9.12 -5.59
CA ALA A 615 15.09 -8.48 -6.23
C ALA A 615 14.96 -8.46 -7.76
N LYS A 616 14.55 -9.58 -8.39
CA LYS A 616 14.27 -9.62 -9.83
C LYS A 616 13.11 -8.70 -10.23
N ASP A 617 12.05 -8.66 -9.43
CA ASP A 617 10.91 -7.77 -9.68
C ASP A 617 11.31 -6.29 -9.57
N MET A 618 12.16 -5.93 -8.60
CA MET A 618 12.74 -4.59 -8.49
C MET A 618 13.50 -4.22 -9.77
N ILE A 619 14.35 -5.12 -10.28
CA ILE A 619 15.14 -4.91 -11.49
C ILE A 619 14.23 -4.76 -12.73
N ARG A 620 13.28 -5.67 -12.92
CA ARG A 620 12.37 -5.69 -14.07
C ARG A 620 11.40 -4.52 -14.09
N SER A 621 11.13 -3.93 -12.94
CA SER A 621 10.23 -2.77 -12.80
C SER A 621 10.92 -1.43 -13.11
N LEU A 622 12.24 -1.41 -13.34
CA LEU A 622 12.98 -0.21 -13.72
C LEU A 622 12.50 0.29 -15.10
N LYS A 623 12.39 1.61 -15.26
CA LYS A 623 12.02 2.23 -16.54
C LYS A 623 13.05 1.91 -17.61
N GLY A 624 14.33 1.86 -17.22
CA GLY A 624 15.49 1.50 -18.03
C GLY A 624 15.80 0.01 -18.06
N TYR A 625 14.87 -0.89 -17.68
CA TYR A 625 15.13 -2.34 -17.70
C TYR A 625 15.61 -2.86 -19.07
N GLY A 626 15.22 -2.23 -20.17
CA GLY A 626 15.74 -2.54 -21.50
C GLY A 626 17.27 -2.40 -21.64
N ILE A 627 17.91 -1.54 -20.84
CA ILE A 627 19.38 -1.41 -20.78
C ILE A 627 19.99 -2.63 -20.08
N ILE A 628 19.39 -3.07 -18.97
CA ILE A 628 19.82 -4.26 -18.22
C ILE A 628 19.69 -5.51 -19.09
N LYS A 629 18.59 -5.64 -19.86
CA LYS A 629 18.40 -6.73 -20.81
C LYS A 629 19.39 -6.70 -21.99
N GLY A 630 19.99 -5.54 -22.27
CA GLY A 630 20.81 -5.29 -23.44
C GLY A 630 20.00 -4.70 -24.60
N ALA A 631 20.60 -3.77 -25.33
CA ALA A 631 19.98 -3.07 -26.45
C ALA A 631 20.98 -2.87 -27.60
N ARG A 632 20.47 -2.84 -28.83
CA ARG A 632 21.23 -2.50 -30.05
C ARG A 632 22.55 -3.28 -30.21
N GLY A 633 22.53 -4.59 -29.92
CA GLY A 633 23.71 -5.45 -30.05
C GLY A 633 24.73 -5.37 -28.92
N GLN A 634 24.52 -4.53 -27.90
CA GLN A 634 25.31 -4.55 -26.68
C GLN A 634 24.81 -5.62 -25.72
N SER A 635 25.74 -6.37 -25.12
CA SER A 635 25.47 -7.27 -24.00
C SER A 635 24.96 -6.46 -22.80
N GLY A 636 23.85 -6.92 -22.21
CA GLY A 636 23.29 -6.32 -21.00
C GLY A 636 24.08 -6.63 -19.73
N VAL A 637 23.45 -6.36 -18.60
CA VAL A 637 23.92 -6.74 -17.26
C VAL A 637 23.26 -8.06 -16.86
N SER A 638 23.98 -8.94 -16.18
CA SER A 638 23.36 -10.15 -15.62
C SER A 638 22.32 -9.79 -14.54
N GLU A 639 21.04 -10.06 -14.84
CA GLU A 639 19.93 -9.89 -13.89
C GLU A 639 20.14 -10.76 -12.65
N GLU A 640 20.60 -12.00 -12.84
CA GLU A 640 20.88 -12.97 -11.78
C GLU A 640 21.92 -12.44 -10.79
N LEU A 641 23.07 -11.95 -11.29
CA LEU A 641 24.12 -11.42 -10.42
C LEU A 641 23.67 -10.15 -9.69
N PHE A 642 22.86 -9.31 -10.34
CA PHE A 642 22.36 -8.10 -9.69
C PHE A 642 21.36 -8.42 -8.58
N ALA A 643 20.46 -9.37 -8.86
CA ALA A 643 19.49 -9.85 -7.88
C ALA A 643 20.18 -10.53 -6.68
N GLU A 644 21.24 -11.31 -6.91
CA GLU A 644 22.04 -11.90 -5.84
C GLU A 644 22.74 -10.84 -4.99
N LEU A 645 23.33 -9.81 -5.61
CA LEU A 645 23.96 -8.70 -4.87
C LEU A 645 22.96 -7.95 -3.99
N ILE A 646 21.74 -7.71 -4.49
CA ILE A 646 20.63 -7.14 -3.70
C ILE A 646 20.31 -8.03 -2.48
N CYS A 647 20.25 -9.35 -2.66
CA CYS A 647 20.01 -10.28 -1.54
C CYS A 647 21.17 -10.29 -0.53
N ARG A 648 22.43 -10.14 -0.99
CA ARG A 648 23.61 -10.01 -0.10
C ARG A 648 23.57 -8.74 0.73
N LEU A 649 23.14 -7.61 0.14
CA LEU A 649 22.91 -6.36 0.87
C LEU A 649 21.83 -6.50 1.94
N SER A 650 20.74 -7.22 1.61
CA SER A 650 19.72 -7.60 2.60
C SER A 650 20.35 -8.37 3.77
N ALA A 651 21.06 -9.46 3.48
CA ALA A 651 21.65 -10.32 4.51
C ALA A 651 22.71 -9.59 5.36
N LEU A 652 23.52 -8.71 4.75
CA LEU A 652 24.50 -7.88 5.47
C LEU A 652 23.82 -6.99 6.51
N THR A 653 22.73 -6.33 6.13
CA THR A 653 22.03 -5.41 7.03
C THR A 653 21.16 -6.11 8.06
N GLU A 654 20.71 -7.33 7.78
CA GLU A 654 20.13 -8.22 8.80
C GLU A 654 21.16 -8.62 9.88
N ALA A 655 22.41 -8.89 9.49
CA ALA A 655 23.51 -9.20 10.40
C ALA A 655 24.07 -7.96 11.14
N ALA A 656 23.91 -6.78 10.55
CA ALA A 656 24.39 -5.49 11.05
C ALA A 656 23.28 -4.42 11.02
N PRO A 657 22.25 -4.52 11.89
CA PRO A 657 21.16 -3.56 11.95
C PRO A 657 21.61 -2.13 12.33
N GLU A 658 22.83 -1.97 12.86
CA GLU A 658 23.47 -0.69 13.16
C GLU A 658 23.78 0.14 11.90
N ILE A 659 23.81 -0.48 10.71
CA ILE A 659 23.99 0.24 9.44
C ILE A 659 22.82 1.20 9.24
N ARG A 660 23.09 2.50 9.20
CA ARG A 660 22.08 3.53 8.92
C ARG A 660 22.01 3.91 7.46
N GLU A 661 23.15 3.85 6.79
CA GLU A 661 23.31 4.20 5.40
C GLU A 661 24.39 3.31 4.80
N LEU A 662 24.10 2.68 3.68
CA LEU A 662 25.04 1.95 2.87
C LEU A 662 24.80 2.38 1.42
N ASP A 663 25.85 2.81 0.75
CA ASP A 663 25.77 3.25 -0.64
C ASP A 663 26.86 2.56 -1.47
N LEU A 664 26.44 1.79 -2.48
CA LEU A 664 27.30 1.22 -3.51
C LEU A 664 27.07 2.00 -4.81
N ASN A 665 27.82 3.09 -4.96
CA ASN A 665 27.68 4.00 -6.08
C ASN A 665 29.04 4.50 -6.61
N PRO A 666 29.47 4.07 -7.81
CA PRO A 666 28.77 3.16 -8.70
C PRO A 666 29.03 1.67 -8.38
N LEU A 667 28.09 0.85 -8.81
CA LEU A 667 28.31 -0.57 -9.15
C LEU A 667 28.62 -0.67 -10.65
N MET A 668 29.65 -1.41 -11.04
CA MET A 668 29.97 -1.65 -12.46
C MET A 668 29.51 -3.06 -12.84
N GLY A 669 28.50 -3.14 -13.72
CA GLY A 669 27.91 -4.41 -14.15
C GLY A 669 28.08 -4.71 -15.63
N ASN A 670 28.26 -5.99 -15.94
CA ASN A 670 28.16 -6.54 -17.30
C ASN A 670 27.54 -7.95 -17.26
N SER A 671 27.63 -8.70 -18.35
CA SER A 671 27.05 -10.06 -18.44
C SER A 671 27.74 -11.11 -17.55
N GLU A 672 28.96 -10.84 -17.08
CA GLU A 672 29.80 -11.81 -16.36
C GLU A 672 30.00 -11.46 -14.88
N LYS A 673 30.01 -10.17 -14.55
CA LYS A 673 30.28 -9.70 -13.18
C LYS A 673 29.60 -8.38 -12.86
N ILE A 674 29.36 -8.16 -11.58
CA ILE A 674 28.94 -6.89 -10.99
C ILE A 674 29.83 -6.62 -9.79
N VAL A 675 30.51 -5.47 -9.79
CA VAL A 675 31.47 -5.11 -8.75
C VAL A 675 31.18 -3.74 -8.15
N ALA A 676 31.26 -3.62 -6.83
CA ALA A 676 31.20 -2.35 -6.11
C ALA A 676 32.55 -1.64 -6.26
N VAL A 677 32.59 -0.55 -7.02
CA VAL A 677 33.83 0.21 -7.24
C VAL A 677 34.00 1.37 -6.28
N ASP A 678 32.95 1.75 -5.56
CA ASP A 678 32.99 2.62 -4.39
C ASP A 678 31.92 2.16 -3.40
N ALA A 679 32.20 2.34 -2.11
CA ALA A 679 31.28 2.00 -1.05
C ALA A 679 31.38 3.00 0.09
N ARG A 680 30.23 3.37 0.64
CA ARG A 680 30.13 4.24 1.81
C ARG A 680 29.17 3.61 2.81
N ILE A 681 29.63 3.42 4.05
CA ILE A 681 28.83 2.80 5.11
C ILE A 681 28.85 3.71 6.34
N ARG A 682 27.67 4.08 6.82
CA ARG A 682 27.47 4.78 8.08
C ARG A 682 26.76 3.87 9.07
N ILE A 683 27.28 3.78 10.27
CA ILE A 683 26.70 3.00 11.36
C ILE A 683 26.33 3.89 12.55
N GLU A 684 25.40 3.42 13.37
CA GLU A 684 25.03 4.04 14.64
C GLU A 684 24.85 2.95 15.73
N LYS A 685 25.63 3.05 16.81
CA LYS A 685 25.67 2.06 17.90
C LYS A 685 24.41 2.05 18.76
N ARG A 686 23.71 3.18 18.87
CA ARG A 686 22.44 3.27 19.60
C ARG A 686 21.31 3.00 18.62
N ILE A 687 20.69 1.84 18.75
CA ILE A 687 19.43 1.53 18.09
C ILE A 687 18.34 2.11 19.00
N PRO A 688 17.59 3.16 18.60
CA PRO A 688 16.37 3.53 19.31
C PRO A 688 15.46 2.30 19.37
N GLU A 689 14.85 2.04 20.53
CA GLU A 689 14.00 0.87 20.78
C GLU A 689 12.98 0.66 19.63
N ARG A 690 12.86 -0.61 19.20
CA ARG A 690 12.00 -1.07 18.09
C ARG A 690 10.52 -0.93 18.39
#